data_AF-A0A6J2JRI3-F1
#
_entry.id   AF-A0A6J2JRI3-F1
#
_cell.length_a   1.000
_cell.length_b   1.000
_cell.length_c   1.000
_cell.angle_alpha   90.00
_cell.angle_beta   90.00
_cell.angle_gamma   90.00
#
_symmetry.space_group_name_H-M   'P 1'
#
loop_
_entity.id
_entity.type
_entity.pdbx_description
1 polymer ?
#
loop_
_entity_poly.entity_id
_entity_poly.type
_entity_poly.pdbx_seq_one_letter_code
_entity_poly.pdbx_strand_id
1 'polypeptide(L)'
;MKIKLIVSILLTTIFIRSTESVKHKNVLQNRTVAEVKNSLEKHEDALSEVLKHKTGVNPIKITNVTQAKIKPFVKKEKKILRMISTKSIENWAQRLSEVFFEIESKLVKREELLSAFSDAMMVARNGTALVNKAADALEDLLTRRVKAAENIMRKAEELDKDETPPPDNYVFDHSVDLDKIKEKKIPNQKGWFMPQNCTNLQKVPLNENPKVMKHIYWTEGLLSTFKKNYAQDATTDFQYFCSAKGFLRHYPAALWDDMHQLKLNTDDVYDCRLRSWYVSAGGAPRDVLVLLDASGSMNGSSNQVIAEEFTLALLSALTDDDQVNVLYFNEKVNSLIQCFNQKMVPANHVNSAAMMEELREYTKVNETKVDYALKYAIKLLRKQRLIRDRPKSCQQAIVLLTDSMYDNYTDLVRHLDPGNNIRLFVFWLHDRYGLRDDTRRLAEWLSCARDGYFAELITHADVTEQVMSVLRVLERPLVAQRDHRLRVFSDIYAHIEVDPRRSEYHWTQKENAEQLYRYKELRKDKRKLLDPKRMYEDWMHQWKLDPRRSEYHWTQKENAEQLYRYKELRKDKRKLLDPKRMNEDWMHQWKLNEYGQYYEGEELNYRLEISVSMPVFDATTAENITIQLMEYPVNRLLGVAGVDIPIDHLKLILPYHQLGAGGSIILVDHRGNVVLHDNLKPTFDGDVLRPGYRTVDFLDLEQPAVSHLPRQYLPDWLKFRRNLIIDKETGNMTMYAKNIYEDGMRATLENRQYFWRRVLDHYTVVVALPTPDAHWAGSESQFTMKLAEAALKSLSRTDFAVQPDWWGFVRLYCRHVEPHFDSREAEVLHFIRRRSDEPNFAMKKLNHIFSPIPPLLLEKTYQCDEGLMARLCKDAIATDKWAREHEHPHRARDCSTCELGSITTFFASENGLTRWQVHHATSEHAAPVEGSVWARGPREAWYRRAAHRPAALHVHAPARRPQLRRNSFAPPPPVPVSQQWLTAARALTSPDKGIIGVTGFHFYPSHLDDLLNSITKFPCAEEDEESCEVSCDGETWMCVVVDEAGWVVAPRGGAGVHLAALHPAAMAALLNASVYQLNWLHDYQSVCFTSTNKSSAALMVPSILKSLWRSIALVLRVAQEFIGLLTIVNAGASVAAETVKEKMKRSNRLRKNYEADQFESLYDDRVLVNRTRFAACDRTRPLYQLQHTRAAADALRGGPHPCRWPLAGALVPRTNLLLLALYRPCAPPEPRPPHPQHNRQDRDNWASLEEAFTQYGVSI
;
A
#
# COMPACT_ATOMS: atom_id res chain seq x y z
N MET A 1 68.71 -56.74 5.62
CA MET A 1 68.08 -57.40 4.45
C MET A 1 66.82 -58.24 4.76
N LYS A 2 66.28 -58.27 5.99
CA LYS A 2 64.99 -58.95 6.33
C LYS A 2 63.74 -58.04 6.39
N ILE A 3 63.90 -56.72 6.27
CA ILE A 3 62.76 -55.76 6.31
C ILE A 3 62.10 -55.54 4.93
N LYS A 4 62.86 -55.67 3.83
CA LYS A 4 62.29 -55.54 2.46
C LYS A 4 61.36 -56.71 2.08
N LEU A 5 61.54 -57.89 2.66
CA LEU A 5 60.68 -59.04 2.40
C LEU A 5 59.34 -58.95 3.16
N ILE A 6 59.35 -58.40 4.38
CA ILE A 6 58.14 -58.24 5.20
C ILE A 6 57.24 -57.13 4.62
N VAL A 7 57.82 -56.05 4.10
CA VAL A 7 57.05 -54.96 3.46
C VAL A 7 56.41 -55.41 2.14
N SER A 8 57.08 -56.29 1.37
CA SER A 8 56.52 -56.83 0.13
C SER A 8 55.38 -57.84 0.37
N ILE A 9 55.47 -58.63 1.45
CA ILE A 9 54.40 -59.58 1.84
C ILE A 9 53.19 -58.86 2.44
N LEU A 10 53.38 -57.75 3.18
CA LEU A 10 52.29 -56.90 3.67
C LEU A 10 51.58 -56.13 2.55
N LEU A 11 52.30 -55.63 1.55
CA LEU A 11 51.70 -54.93 0.41
C LEU A 11 50.91 -55.86 -0.51
N THR A 12 51.34 -57.11 -0.67
CA THR A 12 50.61 -58.11 -1.48
C THR A 12 49.39 -58.68 -0.75
N THR A 13 49.45 -58.85 0.58
CA THR A 13 48.27 -59.26 1.37
C THR A 13 47.21 -58.17 1.50
N ILE A 14 47.60 -56.88 1.51
CA ILE A 14 46.64 -55.76 1.46
C ILE A 14 45.98 -55.64 0.08
N PHE A 15 46.71 -55.92 -1.01
CA PHE A 15 46.12 -55.92 -2.35
C PHE A 15 45.12 -57.06 -2.57
N ILE A 16 45.42 -58.26 -2.04
CA ILE A 16 44.54 -59.44 -2.21
C ILE A 16 43.31 -59.40 -1.29
N ARG A 17 43.35 -58.71 -0.13
CA ARG A 17 42.16 -58.53 0.74
C ARG A 17 41.18 -57.44 0.31
N SER A 18 41.52 -56.62 -0.67
CA SER A 18 40.61 -55.58 -1.19
C SER A 18 39.66 -56.06 -2.29
N THR A 19 39.83 -57.28 -2.80
CA THR A 19 39.01 -57.84 -3.88
C THR A 19 38.00 -58.92 -3.44
N GLU A 20 37.85 -59.15 -2.13
CA GLU A 20 36.80 -60.01 -1.55
C GLU A 20 35.88 -59.23 -0.60
N SER A 21 35.15 -58.25 -1.14
CA SER A 21 33.82 -57.91 -0.62
C SER A 21 33.00 -57.34 -1.77
N VAL A 22 31.75 -57.79 -1.87
CA VAL A 22 30.74 -57.48 -2.89
C VAL A 22 30.75 -58.40 -4.14
N LYS A 23 30.44 -59.68 -3.92
CA LYS A 23 29.57 -60.47 -4.82
C LYS A 23 28.13 -60.36 -4.31
N HIS A 24 27.24 -59.63 -5.00
CA HIS A 24 26.09 -60.22 -5.75
C HIS A 24 25.04 -59.19 -6.24
N LYS A 25 24.75 -59.34 -7.55
CA LYS A 25 23.52 -59.06 -8.34
C LYS A 25 23.31 -57.68 -8.99
N ASN A 26 23.91 -57.54 -10.19
CA ASN A 26 23.36 -57.24 -11.53
C ASN A 26 21.94 -56.60 -11.61
N VAL A 27 21.62 -55.64 -12.49
CA VAL A 27 21.74 -55.65 -13.97
C VAL A 27 21.55 -54.21 -14.52
N LEU A 28 22.51 -53.68 -15.31
CA LEU A 28 22.34 -53.10 -16.68
C LEU A 28 23.58 -52.27 -17.12
N GLN A 29 24.40 -52.94 -17.93
CA GLN A 29 25.28 -52.52 -19.03
C GLN A 29 26.16 -51.26 -18.93
N ASN A 30 27.46 -51.54 -18.77
CA ASN A 30 28.62 -50.68 -19.02
C ASN A 30 28.73 -50.27 -20.51
N ARG A 31 28.91 -48.98 -20.78
CA ARG A 31 29.68 -48.50 -21.94
C ARG A 31 31.13 -48.29 -21.51
N THR A 32 32.09 -48.76 -22.32
CA THR A 32 33.52 -48.73 -21.99
C THR A 32 34.12 -47.36 -22.31
N VAL A 33 35.23 -47.02 -21.63
CA VAL A 33 35.96 -45.74 -21.75
C VAL A 33 36.40 -45.44 -23.20
N ALA A 34 36.53 -46.46 -24.05
CA ALA A 34 36.80 -46.30 -25.47
C ALA A 34 35.63 -45.66 -26.25
N GLU A 35 34.37 -45.91 -25.87
CA GLU A 35 33.19 -45.27 -26.49
C GLU A 35 32.99 -43.83 -26.02
N VAL A 36 33.39 -43.51 -24.78
CA VAL A 36 33.35 -42.13 -24.25
C VAL A 36 34.41 -41.27 -24.92
N LYS A 37 35.60 -41.81 -25.17
CA LYS A 37 36.65 -41.12 -25.93
C LYS A 37 36.23 -40.87 -27.38
N ASN A 38 35.63 -41.86 -28.04
CA ASN A 38 35.16 -41.73 -29.44
C ASN A 38 33.93 -40.79 -29.56
N SER A 39 33.15 -40.63 -28.49
CA SER A 39 32.03 -39.67 -28.44
C SER A 39 32.46 -38.24 -28.05
N LEU A 40 33.58 -38.10 -27.33
CA LEU A 40 34.21 -36.80 -27.04
C LEU A 40 34.99 -36.27 -28.25
N GLU A 41 35.74 -37.13 -28.95
CA GLU A 41 36.42 -36.77 -30.21
C GLU A 41 35.41 -36.37 -31.30
N LYS A 42 34.26 -37.06 -31.41
CA LYS A 42 33.14 -36.63 -32.28
C LYS A 42 32.47 -35.32 -31.88
N HIS A 43 32.50 -34.95 -30.60
CA HIS A 43 31.93 -33.68 -30.14
C HIS A 43 32.91 -32.51 -30.27
N GLU A 44 34.21 -32.78 -30.22
CA GLU A 44 35.27 -31.80 -30.43
C GLU A 44 35.41 -31.44 -31.92
N ASP A 45 35.27 -32.43 -32.82
CA ASP A 45 35.18 -32.18 -34.27
C ASP A 45 33.94 -31.37 -34.65
N ALA A 46 32.78 -31.65 -34.03
CA ALA A 46 31.54 -30.91 -34.25
C ALA A 46 31.55 -29.46 -33.71
N LEU A 47 32.36 -29.18 -32.68
CA LEU A 47 32.58 -27.83 -32.15
C LEU A 47 33.60 -27.03 -32.98
N SER A 48 34.52 -27.71 -33.68
CA SER A 48 35.50 -27.07 -34.57
C SER A 48 34.93 -26.66 -35.94
N GLU A 49 33.87 -27.33 -36.42
CA GLU A 49 33.17 -26.97 -37.67
C GLU A 49 32.22 -25.77 -37.50
N VAL A 50 31.60 -25.60 -36.33
CA VAL A 50 30.64 -24.51 -36.06
C VAL A 50 31.31 -23.14 -35.91
N LEU A 51 32.63 -23.09 -35.65
CA LEU A 51 33.39 -21.84 -35.54
C LEU A 51 34.03 -21.36 -36.85
N LYS A 52 33.90 -22.09 -37.97
CA LYS A 52 34.49 -21.69 -39.27
C LYS A 52 33.50 -21.17 -40.32
N HIS A 53 32.18 -21.24 -40.09
CA HIS A 53 31.18 -20.67 -41.01
C HIS A 53 30.33 -19.58 -40.36
N LYS A 54 30.95 -18.41 -40.14
CA LYS A 54 30.27 -17.11 -40.09
C LYS A 54 30.93 -16.16 -41.08
N THR A 55 30.68 -16.37 -42.37
CA THR A 55 30.66 -15.31 -43.41
C THR A 55 30.26 -15.96 -44.75
N GLY A 56 29.22 -15.42 -45.39
CA GLY A 56 28.64 -15.94 -46.64
C GLY A 56 27.68 -17.10 -46.37
N VAL A 57 26.53 -17.22 -47.01
CA VAL A 57 26.47 -17.52 -48.44
C VAL A 57 25.06 -17.23 -49.01
N ASN A 58 25.09 -16.87 -50.29
CA ASN A 58 24.01 -16.73 -51.27
C ASN A 58 23.00 -17.92 -51.32
N PRO A 59 21.78 -17.68 -51.83
CA PRO A 59 20.73 -18.69 -51.85
C PRO A 59 20.94 -19.71 -52.98
N ILE A 60 20.84 -21.00 -52.68
CA ILE A 60 20.78 -22.06 -53.69
C ILE A 60 19.53 -22.91 -53.49
N LYS A 61 18.78 -23.00 -54.60
CA LYS A 61 17.57 -23.79 -54.82
C LYS A 61 17.81 -25.27 -54.52
N ILE A 62 16.86 -25.91 -53.85
CA ILE A 62 16.76 -27.36 -53.80
C ILE A 62 15.49 -27.79 -54.53
N THR A 63 15.74 -28.51 -55.63
CA THR A 63 14.79 -29.30 -56.42
C THR A 63 14.39 -30.58 -55.69
N ASN A 64 13.11 -30.93 -55.79
CA ASN A 64 12.51 -32.24 -55.49
C ASN A 64 12.45 -32.66 -54.01
N VAL A 65 11.41 -32.16 -53.33
CA VAL A 65 10.70 -32.94 -52.31
C VAL A 65 9.38 -33.41 -52.91
N THR A 66 9.13 -34.71 -52.73
CA THR A 66 8.08 -35.52 -53.30
C THR A 66 6.67 -35.04 -52.96
N GLN A 67 5.78 -35.24 -53.95
CA GLN A 67 4.40 -34.78 -54.01
C GLN A 67 3.54 -35.31 -52.86
N ALA A 68 3.36 -34.50 -51.81
CA ALA A 68 2.09 -34.47 -51.10
C ALA A 68 1.10 -33.70 -52.00
N LYS A 69 -0.03 -34.31 -52.35
CA LYS A 69 -1.11 -33.66 -53.12
C LYS A 69 -1.64 -32.45 -52.33
N ILE A 70 -1.02 -31.30 -52.55
CA ILE A 70 -1.58 -29.99 -52.29
C ILE A 70 -2.86 -29.94 -53.13
N LYS A 71 -4.02 -29.96 -52.48
CA LYS A 71 -5.26 -29.51 -53.14
C LYS A 71 -4.94 -28.16 -53.77
N PRO A 72 -5.23 -27.93 -55.06
CA PRO A 72 -4.91 -26.67 -55.69
C PRO A 72 -5.50 -25.57 -54.81
N PHE A 73 -4.62 -24.66 -54.39
CA PHE A 73 -5.02 -23.40 -53.80
C PHE A 73 -5.96 -22.78 -54.83
N VAL A 74 -7.27 -22.90 -54.59
CA VAL A 74 -8.26 -22.13 -55.31
C VAL A 74 -7.76 -20.70 -55.20
N LYS A 75 -7.41 -20.08 -56.33
CA LYS A 75 -7.24 -18.63 -56.39
C LYS A 75 -8.54 -18.10 -55.78
N LYS A 76 -8.49 -17.66 -54.52
CA LYS A 76 -9.53 -16.78 -54.01
C LYS A 76 -9.51 -15.62 -54.99
N GLU A 77 -10.55 -15.52 -55.78
CA GLU A 77 -10.82 -14.34 -56.58
C GLU A 77 -10.54 -13.13 -55.69
N LYS A 78 -9.89 -12.11 -56.24
CA LYS A 78 -9.74 -10.82 -55.54
C LYS A 78 -11.15 -10.33 -55.26
N LYS A 79 -11.70 -10.67 -54.09
CA LYS A 79 -12.92 -10.06 -53.54
C LYS A 79 -12.61 -8.57 -53.51
N ILE A 80 -13.29 -7.79 -54.33
CA ILE A 80 -13.17 -6.33 -54.36
C ILE A 80 -13.42 -5.86 -52.93
N LEU A 81 -12.45 -5.15 -52.34
CA LEU A 81 -12.53 -4.69 -50.96
C LEU A 81 -13.58 -3.58 -50.89
N ARG A 82 -14.83 -3.93 -50.52
CA ARG A 82 -15.89 -2.94 -50.33
C ARG A 82 -15.71 -2.28 -48.97
N MET A 83 -15.68 -0.95 -48.97
CA MET A 83 -15.52 -0.17 -47.75
C MET A 83 -16.84 0.40 -47.28
N ILE A 84 -17.01 0.53 -45.97
CA ILE A 84 -18.20 1.10 -45.36
C ILE A 84 -18.27 2.59 -45.68
N SER A 85 -19.43 3.06 -46.12
CA SER A 85 -19.70 4.48 -46.35
C SER A 85 -19.82 5.23 -45.02
N THR A 86 -19.22 6.42 -44.92
CA THR A 86 -19.32 7.27 -43.73
C THR A 86 -20.76 7.67 -43.41
N LYS A 87 -21.58 7.87 -44.44
CA LYS A 87 -23.01 8.19 -44.30
C LYS A 87 -23.82 7.07 -43.65
N SER A 88 -23.48 5.81 -43.93
CA SER A 88 -24.14 4.65 -43.30
C SER A 88 -23.86 4.61 -41.79
N ILE A 89 -22.62 4.90 -41.37
CA ILE A 89 -22.24 4.95 -39.95
C ILE A 89 -22.90 6.11 -39.22
N GLU A 90 -23.01 7.28 -39.86
CA GLU A 90 -23.76 8.42 -39.30
C GLU A 90 -25.24 8.07 -39.06
N ASN A 91 -25.88 7.37 -40.01
CA ASN A 91 -27.25 6.89 -39.85
C ASN A 91 -27.36 5.86 -38.71
N TRP A 92 -26.42 4.92 -38.59
CA TRP A 92 -26.40 3.94 -37.49
C TRP A 92 -26.22 4.63 -36.13
N ALA A 93 -25.32 5.61 -36.04
CA ALA A 93 -25.09 6.40 -34.83
C ALA A 93 -26.34 7.22 -34.46
N GLN A 94 -27.05 7.77 -35.44
CA GLN A 94 -28.32 8.46 -35.21
C GLN A 94 -29.39 7.51 -34.68
N ARG A 95 -29.57 6.32 -35.30
CA ARG A 95 -30.54 5.32 -34.83
C ARG A 95 -30.27 4.88 -33.40
N LEU A 96 -28.99 4.67 -33.05
CA LEU A 96 -28.60 4.31 -31.68
C LEU A 96 -28.95 5.42 -30.67
N SER A 97 -28.74 6.70 -31.03
CA SER A 97 -29.13 7.85 -30.21
C SER A 97 -30.65 7.95 -30.01
N GLU A 98 -31.44 7.65 -31.05
CA GLU A 98 -32.90 7.64 -30.99
C GLU A 98 -33.42 6.60 -30.01
N VAL A 99 -32.88 5.37 -30.03
CA VAL A 99 -33.26 4.30 -29.09
C VAL A 99 -33.00 4.70 -27.64
N PHE A 100 -31.81 5.24 -27.33
CA PHE A 100 -31.51 5.70 -25.97
C PHE A 100 -32.42 6.83 -25.51
N PHE A 101 -32.77 7.76 -26.40
CA PHE A 101 -33.68 8.85 -26.09
C PHE A 101 -35.13 8.38 -25.91
N GLU A 102 -35.55 7.37 -26.67
CA GLU A 102 -36.85 6.73 -26.50
C GLU A 102 -36.96 6.05 -25.13
N ILE A 103 -35.92 5.35 -24.68
CA ILE A 103 -35.85 4.76 -23.34
C ILE A 103 -35.90 5.85 -22.25
N GLU A 104 -35.13 6.92 -22.40
CA GLU A 104 -35.12 8.06 -21.46
C GLU A 104 -36.50 8.73 -21.35
N SER A 105 -37.21 8.90 -22.47
CA SER A 105 -38.53 9.54 -22.49
C SER A 105 -39.65 8.62 -22.01
N LYS A 106 -39.69 7.35 -22.45
CA LYS A 106 -40.79 6.42 -22.15
C LYS A 106 -40.65 5.71 -20.80
N LEU A 107 -39.44 5.29 -20.43
CA LEU A 107 -39.20 4.44 -19.26
C LEU A 107 -38.70 5.28 -18.08
N VAL A 108 -37.66 6.09 -18.26
CA VAL A 108 -37.14 6.94 -17.18
C VAL A 108 -38.11 8.08 -16.84
N LYS A 109 -38.86 8.60 -17.82
CA LYS A 109 -39.86 9.68 -17.67
C LYS A 109 -39.28 10.94 -17.02
N ARG A 110 -38.16 11.42 -17.57
CA ARG A 110 -37.42 12.57 -17.03
C ARG A 110 -38.28 13.83 -16.81
N GLU A 111 -39.21 14.13 -17.70
CA GLU A 111 -40.08 15.32 -17.59
C GLU A 111 -41.02 15.24 -16.39
N GLU A 112 -41.51 14.04 -16.06
CA GLU A 112 -42.32 13.81 -14.86
C GLU A 112 -41.49 14.05 -13.60
N LEU A 113 -40.27 13.53 -13.54
CA LEU A 113 -39.34 13.78 -12.44
C LEU A 113 -39.00 15.27 -12.32
N LEU A 114 -38.73 15.98 -13.42
CA LEU A 114 -38.51 17.44 -13.39
C LEU A 114 -39.72 18.20 -12.81
N SER A 115 -40.94 17.81 -13.20
CA SER A 115 -42.17 18.43 -12.69
C SER A 115 -42.39 18.20 -11.20
N ALA A 116 -41.93 17.06 -10.68
CA ALA A 116 -42.05 16.72 -9.26
C ALA A 116 -41.18 17.60 -8.35
N PHE A 117 -40.08 18.13 -8.88
CA PHE A 117 -39.22 19.09 -8.18
C PHE A 117 -39.56 20.55 -8.54
N SER A 118 -40.82 20.82 -8.93
CA SER A 118 -41.31 22.18 -9.22
C SER A 118 -41.15 23.15 -8.04
N ASP A 119 -41.26 22.67 -6.80
CA ASP A 119 -41.20 23.47 -5.57
C ASP A 119 -39.78 23.63 -4.96
N ALA A 120 -38.74 23.07 -5.60
CA ALA A 120 -37.37 23.14 -5.08
C ALA A 120 -36.73 24.52 -5.27
N MET A 121 -36.00 25.01 -4.26
CA MET A 121 -35.32 26.32 -4.28
C MET A 121 -33.85 26.19 -4.68
N MET A 122 -33.28 27.20 -5.32
CA MET A 122 -31.85 27.23 -5.62
C MET A 122 -31.05 27.70 -4.40
N VAL A 123 -30.05 26.92 -3.98
CA VAL A 123 -29.12 27.30 -2.90
C VAL A 123 -27.70 27.35 -3.46
N ALA A 124 -27.01 28.47 -3.27
CA ALA A 124 -25.62 28.63 -3.68
C ALA A 124 -24.66 27.88 -2.73
N ARG A 125 -23.68 27.16 -3.30
CA ARG A 125 -22.60 26.52 -2.53
C ARG A 125 -21.51 27.53 -2.23
N ASN A 126 -21.56 28.12 -1.04
CA ASN A 126 -20.50 29.00 -0.61
C ASN A 126 -19.30 28.21 -0.05
N GLY A 127 -18.27 28.03 -0.87
CA GLY A 127 -17.04 27.31 -0.49
C GLY A 127 -16.35 27.89 0.75
N THR A 128 -16.36 29.21 0.94
CA THR A 128 -15.76 29.84 2.13
C THR A 128 -16.52 29.49 3.40
N ALA A 129 -17.86 29.46 3.35
CA ALA A 129 -18.69 29.06 4.47
C ALA A 129 -18.52 27.58 4.82
N LEU A 130 -18.37 26.72 3.82
CA LEU A 130 -18.12 25.29 4.00
C LEU A 130 -16.76 25.03 4.67
N VAL A 131 -15.71 25.70 4.22
CA VAL A 131 -14.38 25.61 4.85
C VAL A 131 -14.43 26.10 6.29
N ASN A 132 -15.05 27.26 6.55
CA ASN A 132 -15.15 27.79 7.91
C ASN A 132 -15.90 26.82 8.82
N LYS A 133 -17.04 26.29 8.37
CA LYS A 133 -17.81 25.29 9.13
C LYS A 133 -17.01 24.02 9.42
N ALA A 134 -16.26 23.52 8.44
CA ALA A 134 -15.43 22.33 8.59
C ALA A 134 -14.25 22.59 9.54
N ALA A 135 -13.61 23.76 9.42
CA ALA A 135 -12.49 24.16 10.24
C ALA A 135 -12.92 24.46 11.69
N ASP A 136 -14.08 25.08 11.93
CA ASP A 136 -14.63 25.31 13.28
C ASP A 136 -14.94 23.97 13.97
N ALA A 137 -15.52 23.01 13.23
CA ALA A 137 -15.82 21.68 13.76
C ALA A 137 -14.55 20.90 14.11
N LEU A 138 -13.50 21.02 13.28
CA LEU A 138 -12.20 20.42 13.55
C LEU A 138 -11.53 21.07 14.76
N GLU A 139 -11.55 22.40 14.84
CA GLU A 139 -10.94 23.16 15.93
C GLU A 139 -11.57 22.82 17.28
N ASP A 140 -12.91 22.71 17.35
CA ASP A 140 -13.61 22.27 18.56
C ASP A 140 -13.21 20.86 18.98
N LEU A 141 -13.18 19.91 18.02
CA LEU A 141 -12.78 18.53 18.29
C LEU A 141 -11.34 18.45 18.82
N LEU A 142 -10.39 19.09 18.14
CA LEU A 142 -8.99 19.10 18.54
C LEU A 142 -8.80 19.78 19.89
N THR A 143 -9.49 20.90 20.14
CA THR A 143 -9.40 21.61 21.42
C THR A 143 -9.91 20.76 22.59
N ARG A 144 -11.01 20.02 22.39
CA ARG A 144 -11.51 19.06 23.40
C ARG A 144 -10.51 17.94 23.67
N ARG A 145 -9.87 17.40 22.63
CA ARG A 145 -8.85 16.34 22.75
C ARG A 145 -7.57 16.83 23.41
N VAL A 146 -7.11 18.04 23.09
CA VAL A 146 -5.99 18.71 23.76
C VAL A 146 -6.28 18.86 25.25
N LYS A 147 -7.47 19.34 25.63
CA LYS A 147 -7.84 19.46 27.06
C LYS A 147 -7.84 18.12 27.78
N ALA A 148 -8.31 17.04 27.13
CA ALA A 148 -8.26 15.71 27.71
C ALA A 148 -6.82 15.22 27.94
N ALA A 149 -5.93 15.39 26.95
CA ALA A 149 -4.50 15.08 27.07
C ALA A 149 -3.82 15.92 28.17
N GLU A 150 -4.17 17.21 28.25
CA GLU A 150 -3.64 18.13 29.25
C GLU A 150 -4.04 17.72 30.68
N ASN A 151 -5.30 17.32 30.88
CA ASN A 151 -5.78 16.83 32.18
C ASN A 151 -5.02 15.57 32.63
N ILE A 152 -4.74 14.64 31.70
CA ILE A 152 -3.97 13.42 31.99
C ILE A 152 -2.55 13.77 32.40
N MET A 153 -1.90 14.62 31.61
CA MET A 153 -0.54 15.07 31.84
C MET A 153 -0.41 15.79 33.19
N ARG A 154 -1.28 16.76 33.50
CA ARG A 154 -1.25 17.48 34.79
C ARG A 154 -1.44 16.55 35.98
N LYS A 155 -2.37 15.58 35.85
CA LYS A 155 -2.59 14.59 36.90
C LYS A 155 -1.36 13.67 37.07
N ALA A 156 -0.68 13.30 36.00
CA ALA A 156 0.52 12.48 36.09
C ALA A 156 1.65 13.19 36.84
N GLU A 157 1.88 14.48 36.57
CA GLU A 157 2.87 15.29 37.28
C GLU A 157 2.54 15.49 38.77
N GLU A 158 1.25 15.56 39.11
CA GLU A 158 0.80 15.60 40.52
C GLU A 158 1.06 14.28 41.25
N LEU A 159 0.76 13.15 40.60
CA LEU A 159 0.84 11.81 41.20
C LEU A 159 2.29 11.35 41.41
N ASP A 160 3.21 11.76 40.52
CA ASP A 160 4.62 11.38 40.65
C ASP A 160 5.32 12.06 41.86
N LYS A 161 4.75 13.14 42.41
CA LYS A 161 5.22 13.76 43.66
C LYS A 161 5.00 12.87 44.89
N ASP A 162 4.06 11.93 44.80
CA ASP A 162 3.75 11.02 45.87
C ASP A 162 4.76 9.85 45.85
N GLU A 163 5.70 9.83 46.80
CA GLU A 163 6.72 8.79 46.90
C GLU A 163 6.25 7.53 47.66
N THR A 164 4.94 7.35 47.87
CA THR A 164 4.42 6.18 48.58
C THR A 164 4.81 4.87 47.87
N PRO A 165 5.48 3.93 48.58
CA PRO A 165 5.84 2.65 48.00
C PRO A 165 4.57 1.80 47.77
N PRO A 166 4.55 0.96 46.71
CA PRO A 166 3.43 0.06 46.47
C PRO A 166 3.28 -0.93 47.63
N PRO A 167 2.04 -1.25 48.07
CA PRO A 167 1.79 -2.34 49.01
C PRO A 167 2.32 -3.68 48.48
N ASP A 168 2.80 -4.56 49.37
CA ASP A 168 3.33 -5.89 49.00
C ASP A 168 2.30 -6.79 48.28
N ASN A 169 1.00 -6.50 48.46
CA ASN A 169 -0.12 -7.19 47.83
C ASN A 169 -0.78 -6.37 46.71
N TYR A 170 -0.08 -5.38 46.14
CA TYR A 170 -0.60 -4.57 45.04
C TYR A 170 -0.85 -5.42 43.79
N VAL A 171 -1.98 -5.17 43.14
CA VAL A 171 -2.36 -5.88 41.92
C VAL A 171 -3.05 -4.95 40.92
N PHE A 172 -2.76 -5.18 39.64
CA PHE A 172 -3.26 -4.41 38.52
C PHE A 172 -3.86 -5.32 37.42
N ASP A 173 -4.64 -4.72 36.53
CA ASP A 173 -5.20 -5.41 35.35
C ASP A 173 -4.17 -5.40 34.21
N HIS A 174 -3.74 -6.60 33.80
CA HIS A 174 -2.79 -6.77 32.70
C HIS A 174 -3.55 -7.11 31.40
N SER A 175 -3.37 -6.29 30.35
CA SER A 175 -4.12 -6.40 29.09
C SER A 175 -3.86 -7.70 28.31
N VAL A 176 -2.77 -8.41 28.62
CA VAL A 176 -2.39 -9.70 28.00
C VAL A 176 -2.99 -10.90 28.74
N ASP A 177 -3.20 -10.82 30.06
CA ASP A 177 -3.67 -11.96 30.88
C ASP A 177 -5.19 -11.98 31.13
N LEU A 178 -5.92 -10.98 30.63
CA LEU A 178 -7.39 -10.92 30.68
C LEU A 178 -8.07 -12.17 30.05
N ASP A 179 -7.38 -12.91 29.17
CA ASP A 179 -7.87 -14.15 28.53
C ASP A 179 -8.08 -15.31 29.52
N LYS A 180 -7.16 -15.50 30.46
CA LYS A 180 -7.27 -16.53 31.52
C LYS A 180 -8.47 -16.29 32.44
N ILE A 181 -8.97 -15.04 32.48
CA ILE A 181 -10.11 -14.61 33.29
C ILE A 181 -11.42 -14.80 32.51
N LYS A 182 -11.44 -14.57 31.19
CA LYS A 182 -12.63 -14.76 30.33
C LYS A 182 -12.98 -16.24 30.10
N GLU A 183 -11.99 -17.14 30.06
CA GLU A 183 -12.21 -18.58 29.82
C GLU A 183 -13.09 -19.28 30.90
N LYS A 184 -13.32 -18.65 32.06
CA LYS A 184 -14.19 -19.20 33.11
C LYS A 184 -15.70 -19.03 32.88
N LYS A 185 -16.17 -18.58 31.71
CA LYS A 185 -17.60 -18.66 31.34
C LYS A 185 -17.80 -19.32 29.98
N ILE A 186 -18.48 -20.47 29.96
CA ILE A 186 -18.97 -21.19 28.76
C ILE A 186 -20.52 -21.11 28.76
N PRO A 187 -21.25 -21.35 27.65
CA PRO A 187 -21.36 -20.62 26.38
C PRO A 187 -22.80 -20.11 26.11
N ASN A 188 -22.96 -19.45 24.95
CA ASN A 188 -24.20 -19.15 24.20
C ASN A 188 -24.76 -17.72 24.33
N GLN A 189 -24.06 -16.77 23.71
CA GLN A 189 -24.70 -15.74 22.88
C GLN A 189 -23.64 -15.11 21.96
N LYS A 190 -23.83 -15.23 20.64
CA LYS A 190 -23.03 -14.53 19.63
C LYS A 190 -23.47 -13.07 19.60
N GLY A 191 -22.93 -12.27 20.50
CA GLY A 191 -22.98 -10.82 20.49
C GLY A 191 -21.62 -10.31 20.92
N TRP A 192 -21.11 -9.25 20.28
CA TRP A 192 -19.90 -8.58 20.71
C TRP A 192 -20.11 -8.05 22.13
N PHE A 193 -19.65 -8.77 23.15
CA PHE A 193 -19.67 -8.31 24.52
C PHE A 193 -18.39 -7.53 24.80
N MET A 194 -18.54 -6.22 24.99
CA MET A 194 -17.63 -5.50 25.87
C MET A 194 -17.84 -6.02 27.30
N PRO A 195 -16.78 -6.19 28.11
CA PRO A 195 -16.96 -6.60 29.50
C PRO A 195 -17.71 -5.50 30.25
N GLN A 196 -19.04 -5.62 30.34
CA GLN A 196 -19.83 -4.87 31.30
C GLN A 196 -19.36 -5.26 32.70
N ASN A 197 -18.95 -4.24 33.45
CA ASN A 197 -18.46 -4.27 34.83
C ASN A 197 -17.02 -4.81 35.05
N CYS A 198 -16.09 -3.87 35.16
CA CYS A 198 -14.73 -4.05 35.70
C CYS A 198 -14.71 -4.46 37.20
N THR A 199 -15.83 -4.80 37.82
CA THR A 199 -15.88 -5.12 39.26
C THR A 199 -15.49 -6.57 39.57
N ASN A 200 -15.45 -7.47 38.58
CA ASN A 200 -15.21 -8.92 38.79
C ASN A 200 -14.01 -9.49 38.01
N LEU A 201 -12.94 -8.71 37.82
CA LEU A 201 -11.69 -9.21 37.25
C LEU A 201 -10.73 -9.64 38.37
N GLN A 202 -10.27 -10.90 38.33
CA GLN A 202 -9.32 -11.43 39.29
C GLN A 202 -7.92 -10.83 39.04
N LYS A 203 -7.55 -9.93 39.94
CA LYS A 203 -6.24 -9.34 40.17
C LYS A 203 -5.10 -10.39 40.12
N VAL A 204 -4.10 -10.21 39.23
CA VAL A 204 -2.88 -11.06 39.10
C VAL A 204 -1.66 -10.56 39.93
N PRO A 205 -1.13 -11.32 40.90
CA PRO A 205 0.07 -10.94 41.68
C PRO A 205 1.38 -11.06 40.89
N LEU A 206 2.39 -10.28 41.31
CA LEU A 206 3.56 -9.90 40.51
C LEU A 206 4.82 -10.77 40.69
N ASN A 207 5.57 -11.00 39.60
CA ASN A 207 6.95 -11.53 39.59
C ASN A 207 7.84 -10.69 38.64
N GLU A 208 7.88 -9.36 38.79
CA GLU A 208 8.62 -8.44 37.90
C GLU A 208 9.49 -7.38 38.62
N ASN A 209 10.32 -6.69 37.84
CA ASN A 209 11.37 -5.76 38.26
C ASN A 209 10.84 -4.63 39.18
N PRO A 210 11.39 -4.47 40.41
CA PRO A 210 10.90 -3.49 41.39
C PRO A 210 10.97 -2.03 40.90
N LYS A 211 11.80 -1.73 39.89
CA LYS A 211 11.92 -0.39 39.30
C LYS A 211 10.71 0.03 38.46
N VAL A 212 10.00 -0.92 37.83
CA VAL A 212 8.81 -0.62 37.02
C VAL A 212 7.57 -0.53 37.91
N MET A 213 7.57 -1.30 38.99
CA MET A 213 6.45 -1.42 39.91
C MET A 213 6.01 -0.13 40.59
N LYS A 214 6.97 0.67 41.05
CA LYS A 214 6.68 2.00 41.60
C LYS A 214 5.88 2.85 40.60
N HIS A 215 6.24 2.80 39.31
CA HIS A 215 5.57 3.59 38.27
C HIS A 215 4.20 3.03 37.87
N ILE A 216 3.99 1.70 37.92
CA ILE A 216 2.66 1.12 37.70
C ILE A 216 1.70 1.50 38.82
N TYR A 217 2.19 1.59 40.06
CA TYR A 217 1.38 1.94 41.23
C TYR A 217 0.84 3.37 41.17
N TRP A 218 1.71 4.38 41.09
CA TRP A 218 1.23 5.77 41.09
C TRP A 218 0.36 6.10 39.87
N THR A 219 0.62 5.46 38.71
CA THR A 219 -0.18 5.67 37.50
C THR A 219 -1.61 5.13 37.60
N GLU A 220 -1.94 4.33 38.62
CA GLU A 220 -3.33 3.92 38.90
C GLU A 220 -4.24 5.14 39.15
N GLY A 221 -3.70 6.20 39.76
CA GLY A 221 -4.44 7.44 40.00
C GLY A 221 -4.96 8.11 38.72
N LEU A 222 -4.34 7.85 37.55
CA LEU A 222 -4.78 8.35 36.25
C LEU A 222 -6.13 7.80 35.80
N LEU A 223 -6.55 6.62 36.30
CA LEU A 223 -7.83 6.02 35.96
C LEU A 223 -9.02 6.92 36.28
N SER A 224 -8.92 7.70 37.37
CA SER A 224 -9.95 8.67 37.76
C SER A 224 -10.11 9.77 36.71
N THR A 225 -8.98 10.29 36.19
CA THR A 225 -8.94 11.30 35.13
C THR A 225 -9.42 10.75 33.80
N PHE A 226 -9.00 9.54 33.41
CA PHE A 226 -9.46 8.90 32.17
C PHE A 226 -10.98 8.74 32.14
N LYS A 227 -11.57 8.25 33.25
CA LYS A 227 -13.02 8.11 33.41
C LYS A 227 -13.72 9.47 33.36
N LYS A 228 -13.15 10.49 33.99
CA LYS A 228 -13.70 11.86 33.98
C LYS A 228 -13.69 12.47 32.57
N ASN A 229 -12.57 12.39 31.87
CA ASN A 229 -12.43 12.89 30.49
C ASN A 229 -13.43 12.23 29.55
N TYR A 230 -13.58 10.93 29.70
CA TYR A 230 -14.51 10.15 28.90
C TYR A 230 -15.99 10.39 29.27
N ALA A 231 -16.29 10.66 30.54
CA ALA A 231 -17.64 11.08 30.95
C ALA A 231 -18.00 12.49 30.44
N GLN A 232 -16.99 13.37 30.29
CA GLN A 232 -17.17 14.70 29.72
C GLN A 232 -17.31 14.67 28.19
N ASP A 233 -16.51 13.83 27.53
CA ASP A 233 -16.57 13.63 26.10
C ASP A 233 -16.44 12.15 25.78
N ALA A 234 -17.57 11.48 25.72
CA ALA A 234 -17.59 10.08 25.36
C ALA A 234 -17.29 9.84 23.89
N THR A 235 -17.10 10.88 23.06
CA THR A 235 -16.58 10.68 21.71
C THR A 235 -15.08 10.36 21.71
N THR A 236 -14.43 10.43 22.87
CA THR A 236 -13.03 10.11 23.07
C THR A 236 -12.82 8.60 22.94
N ASP A 237 -11.83 8.22 22.15
CA ASP A 237 -11.45 6.84 21.94
C ASP A 237 -10.39 6.41 22.98
N PHE A 238 -9.26 5.83 22.56
CA PHE A 238 -8.18 5.50 23.49
C PHE A 238 -7.50 6.76 24.05
N GLN A 239 -7.41 6.79 25.38
CA GLN A 239 -6.57 7.71 26.13
C GLN A 239 -5.43 6.90 26.74
N TYR A 240 -4.21 7.42 26.71
CA TYR A 240 -3.07 6.67 27.23
C TYR A 240 -1.98 7.54 27.85
N PHE A 241 -1.16 6.87 28.64
CA PHE A 241 0.11 7.34 29.16
C PHE A 241 1.17 6.26 28.89
N CYS A 242 2.17 6.59 28.09
CA CYS A 242 3.36 5.76 27.92
C CYS A 242 4.47 6.29 28.81
N SER A 243 4.97 5.44 29.70
CA SER A 243 6.08 5.79 30.57
C SER A 243 7.41 5.72 29.81
N ALA A 244 8.36 6.58 30.18
CA ALA A 244 9.75 6.47 29.76
C ALA A 244 10.37 5.10 30.14
N LYS A 245 9.79 4.36 31.10
CA LYS A 245 10.20 3.00 31.47
C LYS A 245 9.72 1.91 30.50
N GLY A 246 8.84 2.22 29.55
CA GLY A 246 8.41 1.32 28.47
C GLY A 246 7.05 0.65 28.65
N PHE A 247 6.33 0.89 29.76
CA PHE A 247 4.94 0.41 29.90
C PHE A 247 3.93 1.44 29.40
N LEU A 248 2.81 0.93 28.87
CA LEU A 248 1.68 1.71 28.36
C LEU A 248 0.46 1.47 29.24
N ARG A 249 -0.14 2.53 29.77
CA ARG A 249 -1.45 2.49 30.43
C ARG A 249 -2.47 3.16 29.52
N HIS A 250 -3.56 2.47 29.19
CA HIS A 250 -4.62 3.00 28.35
C HIS A 250 -6.00 2.83 28.99
N TYR A 251 -6.94 3.66 28.59
CA TYR A 251 -8.36 3.58 28.93
C TYR A 251 -9.19 3.86 27.67
N PRO A 252 -10.28 3.11 27.42
CA PRO A 252 -10.80 1.99 28.19
C PRO A 252 -9.86 0.79 28.27
N ALA A 253 -10.01 -0.06 29.28
CA ALA A 253 -9.29 -1.33 29.32
C ALA A 253 -9.87 -2.26 28.25
N ALA A 254 -9.02 -2.69 27.33
CA ALA A 254 -9.36 -3.68 26.32
C ALA A 254 -8.34 -4.82 26.37
N LEU A 255 -8.76 -6.01 25.94
CA LEU A 255 -7.81 -7.08 25.64
C LEU A 255 -6.85 -6.57 24.57
N TRP A 256 -5.56 -6.85 24.71
CA TRP A 256 -4.62 -6.50 23.67
C TRP A 256 -5.04 -7.10 22.31
N ASP A 257 -5.54 -8.34 22.35
CA ASP A 257 -6.04 -9.05 21.19
C ASP A 257 -7.37 -8.50 20.64
N ASP A 258 -8.30 -8.04 21.50
CA ASP A 258 -9.58 -7.46 21.06
C ASP A 258 -9.42 -6.01 20.58
N MET A 259 -8.56 -5.23 21.26
CA MET A 259 -8.18 -3.86 20.92
C MET A 259 -7.56 -3.80 19.53
N HIS A 260 -6.91 -4.89 19.13
CA HIS A 260 -6.18 -4.99 17.89
C HIS A 260 -6.75 -6.00 16.90
N GLN A 261 -7.79 -6.74 17.26
CA GLN A 261 -8.36 -7.86 16.50
C GLN A 261 -7.29 -8.84 15.98
N LEU A 262 -6.27 -9.11 16.82
CA LEU A 262 -5.06 -9.85 16.48
C LEU A 262 -4.61 -10.69 17.67
N LYS A 263 -4.37 -11.98 17.47
CA LYS A 263 -3.73 -12.82 18.50
C LYS A 263 -2.22 -12.60 18.50
N LEU A 264 -1.72 -11.75 19.39
CA LEU A 264 -0.30 -11.39 19.46
C LEU A 264 0.44 -12.17 20.56
N ASN A 265 1.62 -12.74 20.25
CA ASN A 265 2.62 -12.99 21.29
C ASN A 265 3.22 -11.62 21.65
N THR A 266 2.75 -11.05 22.76
CA THR A 266 2.88 -9.63 23.12
C THR A 266 4.28 -9.19 23.49
N ASP A 267 5.14 -10.12 23.92
CA ASP A 267 6.39 -9.79 24.60
C ASP A 267 7.52 -9.30 23.66
N ASP A 268 7.37 -9.47 22.33
CA ASP A 268 8.47 -9.24 21.36
C ASP A 268 8.26 -8.05 20.39
N VAL A 269 7.09 -7.37 20.36
CA VAL A 269 6.71 -6.57 19.16
C VAL A 269 6.27 -5.12 19.42
N TYR A 270 5.72 -4.78 20.59
CA TYR A 270 5.17 -3.44 20.84
C TYR A 270 5.94 -2.69 21.94
N ASP A 271 6.53 -1.55 21.58
CA ASP A 271 7.09 -0.58 22.54
C ASP A 271 6.49 0.80 22.26
N CYS A 272 5.79 1.37 23.24
CA CYS A 272 5.11 2.66 23.10
C CYS A 272 6.08 3.84 22.91
N ARG A 273 7.34 3.70 23.34
CA ARG A 273 8.36 4.76 23.25
C ARG A 273 8.89 4.98 21.83
N LEU A 274 8.70 3.99 20.95
CA LEU A 274 9.11 4.07 19.54
C LEU A 274 8.03 4.67 18.63
N ARG A 275 6.85 4.95 19.19
CA ARG A 275 5.73 5.48 18.43
C ARG A 275 6.03 6.90 17.98
N SER A 276 5.62 7.23 16.77
CA SER A 276 5.74 8.59 16.23
C SER A 276 5.18 9.62 17.20
N TRP A 277 4.00 9.36 17.78
CA TRP A 277 3.38 10.24 18.77
C TRP A 277 4.21 10.43 20.05
N TYR A 278 4.92 9.40 20.51
CA TYR A 278 5.80 9.49 21.68
C TYR A 278 7.05 10.30 21.35
N VAL A 279 7.71 9.96 20.25
CA VAL A 279 8.97 10.62 19.85
C VAL A 279 8.74 12.08 19.52
N SER A 280 7.69 12.40 18.74
CA SER A 280 7.34 13.77 18.38
C SER A 280 7.01 14.61 19.61
N ALA A 281 6.33 14.04 20.61
CA ALA A 281 6.06 14.72 21.89
C ALA A 281 7.29 14.79 22.81
N GLY A 282 8.21 13.84 22.67
CA GLY A 282 9.43 13.72 23.48
C GLY A 282 10.44 14.85 23.26
N GLY A 283 10.50 15.45 22.06
CA GLY A 283 11.40 16.59 21.83
C GLY A 283 11.23 17.31 20.49
N ALA A 284 11.80 18.52 20.43
CA ALA A 284 11.78 19.37 19.24
C ALA A 284 12.65 18.79 18.08
N PRO A 285 12.44 19.25 16.82
CA PRO A 285 13.14 18.74 15.64
C PRO A 285 14.67 18.81 15.74
N ARG A 286 15.33 17.75 15.27
CA ARG A 286 16.76 17.47 15.49
C ARG A 286 17.49 17.29 14.16
N ASP A 287 18.74 17.76 14.08
CA ASP A 287 19.66 17.39 12.99
C ASP A 287 20.59 16.26 13.48
N VAL A 288 20.43 15.03 12.98
CA VAL A 288 21.21 13.85 13.40
C VAL A 288 22.09 13.35 12.26
N LEU A 289 23.40 13.29 12.45
CA LEU A 289 24.34 12.76 11.47
C LEU A 289 24.92 11.43 11.95
N VAL A 290 24.74 10.36 11.18
CA VAL A 290 25.30 9.04 11.50
C VAL A 290 26.60 8.84 10.74
N LEU A 291 27.67 8.51 11.46
CA LEU A 291 28.99 8.18 10.91
C LEU A 291 29.22 6.68 11.07
N LEU A 292 29.28 5.96 9.94
CA LEU A 292 29.49 4.52 9.88
C LEU A 292 30.91 4.19 9.43
N ASP A 293 31.61 3.44 10.27
CA ASP A 293 32.91 2.88 9.91
C ASP A 293 32.74 1.84 8.77
N ALA A 294 33.43 2.07 7.66
CA ALA A 294 33.41 1.20 6.48
C ALA A 294 34.79 0.58 6.18
N SER A 295 35.62 0.45 7.21
CA SER A 295 36.92 -0.21 7.14
C SER A 295 36.83 -1.72 6.87
N GLY A 296 37.96 -2.30 6.46
CA GLY A 296 38.06 -3.72 6.16
C GLY A 296 37.72 -4.65 7.33
N SER A 297 37.87 -4.21 8.59
CA SER A 297 37.53 -5.00 9.78
C SER A 297 36.03 -5.20 9.96
N MET A 298 35.23 -4.27 9.44
CA MET A 298 33.77 -4.37 9.47
C MET A 298 33.23 -5.42 8.47
N ASN A 299 33.94 -5.71 7.39
CA ASN A 299 33.43 -6.53 6.28
C ASN A 299 33.13 -7.99 6.67
N GLY A 300 31.87 -8.41 6.56
CA GLY A 300 31.45 -9.79 6.83
C GLY A 300 31.53 -10.21 8.31
N SER A 301 31.59 -9.24 9.22
CA SER A 301 31.64 -9.41 10.67
C SER A 301 30.26 -9.31 11.32
N SER A 302 30.14 -9.73 12.58
CA SER A 302 28.99 -9.43 13.46
C SER A 302 28.79 -7.92 13.63
N ASN A 303 29.88 -7.15 13.73
CA ASN A 303 29.85 -5.70 13.89
C ASN A 303 29.12 -4.98 12.75
N GLN A 304 29.30 -5.43 11.50
CA GLN A 304 28.55 -4.89 10.37
C GLN A 304 27.04 -5.03 10.57
N VAL A 305 26.59 -6.22 10.99
CA VAL A 305 25.16 -6.49 11.19
C VAL A 305 24.61 -5.63 12.33
N ILE A 306 25.36 -5.48 13.43
CA ILE A 306 24.97 -4.63 14.56
C ILE A 306 24.90 -3.15 14.15
N ALA A 307 25.86 -2.67 13.35
CA ALA A 307 25.87 -1.29 12.86
C ALA A 307 24.68 -1.01 11.93
N GLU A 308 24.38 -1.93 11.01
CA GLU A 308 23.21 -1.85 10.12
C GLU A 308 21.91 -1.83 10.92
N GLU A 309 21.79 -2.67 11.94
CA GLU A 309 20.61 -2.74 12.82
C GLU A 309 20.45 -1.49 13.68
N PHE A 310 21.54 -0.99 14.27
CA PHE A 310 21.51 0.26 15.02
C PHE A 310 21.08 1.43 14.15
N THR A 311 21.64 1.51 12.94
CA THR A 311 21.27 2.56 11.98
C THR A 311 19.80 2.47 11.61
N LEU A 312 19.31 1.26 11.33
CA LEU A 312 17.89 1.02 11.06
C LEU A 312 17.01 1.43 12.25
N ALA A 313 17.36 0.99 13.46
CA ALA A 313 16.61 1.29 14.67
C ALA A 313 16.58 2.79 14.99
N LEU A 314 17.68 3.51 14.75
CA LEU A 314 17.76 4.96 14.91
C LEU A 314 16.92 5.68 13.85
N LEU A 315 17.09 5.36 12.56
CA LEU A 315 16.29 5.97 11.48
C LEU A 315 14.79 5.74 11.67
N SER A 316 14.43 4.58 12.23
CA SER A 316 13.05 4.22 12.58
C SER A 316 12.49 5.02 13.75
N ALA A 317 13.35 5.44 14.68
CA ALA A 317 12.96 6.22 15.83
C ALA A 317 12.97 7.73 15.57
N LEU A 318 13.47 8.19 14.42
CA LEU A 318 13.39 9.60 14.01
C LEU A 318 12.06 9.91 13.35
N THR A 319 11.60 11.14 13.51
CA THR A 319 10.35 11.65 12.95
C THR A 319 10.59 12.36 11.62
N ASP A 320 9.55 12.58 10.82
CA ASP A 320 9.67 13.28 9.53
C ASP A 320 10.16 14.73 9.65
N ASP A 321 10.03 15.36 10.83
CA ASP A 321 10.56 16.70 11.12
C ASP A 321 12.08 16.69 11.34
N ASP A 322 12.64 15.55 11.74
CA ASP A 322 14.07 15.40 11.97
C ASP A 322 14.83 15.35 10.64
N GLN A 323 16.03 15.92 10.63
CA GLN A 323 16.93 15.87 9.48
C GLN A 323 18.03 14.87 9.75
N VAL A 324 18.24 13.96 8.81
CA VAL A 324 19.24 12.90 8.89
C VAL A 324 20.11 12.82 7.65
N ASN A 325 21.33 12.36 7.85
CA ASN A 325 22.17 11.82 6.79
C ASN A 325 23.07 10.74 7.38
N VAL A 326 23.35 9.71 6.59
CA VAL A 326 24.23 8.60 6.96
C VAL A 326 25.46 8.67 6.08
N LEU A 327 26.59 8.95 6.70
CA LEU A 327 27.90 9.00 6.05
C LEU A 327 28.65 7.73 6.40
N TYR A 328 29.25 7.11 5.40
CA TYR A 328 30.24 6.08 5.64
C TYR A 328 31.63 6.69 5.50
N PHE A 329 32.59 6.15 6.24
CA PHE A 329 33.96 6.63 6.17
C PHE A 329 34.99 5.51 6.25
N ASN A 330 36.07 5.69 5.50
CA ASN A 330 37.30 4.92 5.57
C ASN A 330 38.48 5.89 5.40
N GLU A 331 39.06 5.99 4.20
CA GLU A 331 39.97 7.07 3.79
C GLU A 331 39.21 8.28 3.21
N LYS A 332 37.98 8.07 2.72
CA LYS A 332 37.09 9.11 2.19
C LYS A 332 35.79 9.13 2.98
N VAL A 333 35.12 10.29 2.98
CA VAL A 333 33.84 10.50 3.66
C VAL A 333 32.81 10.85 2.61
N ASN A 334 31.82 9.98 2.42
CA ASN A 334 30.75 10.18 1.44
C ASN A 334 29.40 9.83 2.09
N SER A 335 28.33 10.44 1.58
CA SER A 335 26.97 10.00 1.88
C SER A 335 26.69 8.68 1.17
N LEU A 336 25.80 7.84 1.72
CA LEU A 336 25.35 6.60 1.06
C LEU A 336 24.76 6.87 -0.34
N ILE A 337 23.94 7.91 -0.45
CA ILE A 337 23.32 8.34 -1.70
C ILE A 337 24.07 9.58 -2.21
N GLN A 338 24.50 9.55 -3.47
CA GLN A 338 25.34 10.60 -4.07
C GLN A 338 24.67 11.98 -4.05
N CYS A 339 23.35 12.07 -4.25
CA CYS A 339 22.61 13.33 -4.23
C CYS A 339 22.47 13.92 -2.81
N PHE A 340 22.74 13.15 -1.76
CA PHE A 340 22.75 13.61 -0.37
C PHE A 340 24.13 14.11 0.07
N ASN A 341 25.11 14.19 -0.83
CA ASN A 341 26.41 14.76 -0.51
C ASN A 341 26.25 16.24 -0.10
N GLN A 342 26.87 16.60 1.02
CA GLN A 342 26.86 17.96 1.59
C GLN A 342 25.47 18.52 1.96
N LYS A 343 24.46 17.66 2.13
CA LYS A 343 23.09 18.03 2.49
C LYS A 343 22.54 17.10 3.57
N MET A 344 21.64 17.61 4.42
CA MET A 344 20.80 16.81 5.31
C MET A 344 19.40 16.69 4.70
N VAL A 345 18.74 15.55 4.90
CA VAL A 345 17.40 15.29 4.35
C VAL A 345 16.43 14.92 5.46
N PRO A 346 15.12 15.15 5.30
CA PRO A 346 14.13 14.70 6.27
C PRO A 346 14.20 13.19 6.49
N ALA A 347 14.06 12.73 7.74
CA ALA A 347 14.10 11.33 8.14
C ALA A 347 12.81 10.55 7.81
N ASN A 348 12.18 10.89 6.68
CA ASN A 348 10.96 10.24 6.24
C ASN A 348 11.21 8.76 5.84
N HIS A 349 10.13 7.99 5.75
CA HIS A 349 10.21 6.55 5.42
C HIS A 349 10.89 6.31 4.06
N VAL A 350 10.65 7.17 3.07
CA VAL A 350 11.20 7.02 1.71
C VAL A 350 12.72 7.19 1.71
N ASN A 351 13.23 8.28 2.29
CA ASN A 351 14.67 8.57 2.38
C ASN A 351 15.38 7.53 3.25
N SER A 352 14.77 7.15 4.38
CA SER A 352 15.36 6.16 5.30
C SER A 352 15.46 4.78 4.63
N ALA A 353 14.42 4.33 3.93
CA ALA A 353 14.43 3.07 3.19
C ALA A 353 15.47 3.09 2.06
N ALA A 354 15.58 4.20 1.33
CA ALA A 354 16.60 4.37 0.28
C ALA A 354 18.03 4.29 0.85
N MET A 355 18.29 4.97 1.97
CA MET A 355 19.60 4.89 2.66
C MET A 355 19.91 3.45 3.09
N MET A 356 18.93 2.73 3.63
CA MET A 356 19.12 1.36 4.11
C MET A 356 19.36 0.34 3.00
N GLU A 357 18.77 0.53 1.82
CA GLU A 357 19.04 -0.36 0.68
C GLU A 357 20.47 -0.18 0.16
N GLU A 358 20.93 1.07 -0.01
CA GLU A 358 22.31 1.38 -0.40
C GLU A 358 23.34 0.90 0.62
N LEU A 359 23.04 1.01 1.93
CA LEU A 359 23.93 0.56 3.00
C LEU A 359 24.29 -0.93 2.89
N ARG A 360 23.35 -1.76 2.41
CA ARG A 360 23.52 -3.21 2.28
C ARG A 360 24.37 -3.59 1.09
N GLU A 361 24.46 -2.76 0.05
CA GLU A 361 25.25 -3.03 -1.15
C GLU A 361 26.69 -2.52 -1.03
N TYR A 362 26.94 -1.60 -0.10
CA TYR A 362 28.24 -0.98 0.07
C TYR A 362 29.32 -1.97 0.55
N THR A 363 30.49 -1.94 -0.11
CA THR A 363 31.65 -2.78 0.22
C THR A 363 32.60 -2.09 1.19
N LYS A 364 32.98 -2.79 2.26
CA LYS A 364 33.80 -2.25 3.35
C LYS A 364 35.27 -2.62 3.13
N VAL A 365 36.12 -1.60 2.96
CA VAL A 365 37.53 -1.72 2.53
C VAL A 365 38.40 -0.61 3.13
N ASN A 366 39.72 -0.80 3.13
CA ASN A 366 40.75 0.12 3.63
C ASN A 366 40.70 0.36 5.16
N GLU A 367 41.52 1.30 5.63
CA GLU A 367 41.67 1.69 7.04
C GLU A 367 40.70 2.82 7.44
N THR A 368 40.51 2.98 8.75
CA THR A 368 39.62 3.96 9.37
C THR A 368 40.33 5.30 9.64
N LYS A 369 39.83 6.42 9.09
CA LYS A 369 40.29 7.78 9.44
C LYS A 369 39.18 8.65 10.03
N VAL A 370 39.00 8.59 11.36
CA VAL A 370 37.94 9.30 12.09
C VAL A 370 38.13 10.83 12.05
N ASP A 371 39.37 11.33 11.98
CA ASP A 371 39.65 12.76 11.98
C ASP A 371 39.05 13.48 10.75
N TYR A 372 39.13 12.88 9.57
CA TYR A 372 38.51 13.41 8.34
C TYR A 372 36.98 13.37 8.45
N ALA A 373 36.42 12.30 9.01
CA ALA A 373 34.98 12.16 9.23
C ALA A 373 34.43 13.24 10.15
N LEU A 374 35.08 13.50 11.29
CA LEU A 374 34.66 14.54 12.24
C LEU A 374 34.79 15.95 11.65
N LYS A 375 35.87 16.25 10.91
CA LYS A 375 36.04 17.53 10.20
C LYS A 375 34.91 17.79 9.20
N TYR A 376 34.57 16.78 8.40
CA TYR A 376 33.49 16.88 7.41
C TYR A 376 32.12 17.01 8.07
N ALA A 377 31.83 16.19 9.07
CA ALA A 377 30.59 16.17 9.83
C ALA A 377 30.25 17.53 10.46
N ILE A 378 31.19 18.10 11.21
CA ILE A 378 31.00 19.39 11.89
C ILE A 378 30.83 20.52 10.88
N LYS A 379 31.57 20.49 9.76
CA LYS A 379 31.40 21.46 8.67
C LYS A 379 30.01 21.39 8.05
N LEU A 380 29.48 20.18 7.83
CA LEU A 380 28.14 19.96 7.29
C LEU A 380 27.06 20.50 8.24
N LEU A 381 27.10 20.14 9.52
CA LEU A 381 26.13 20.59 10.52
C LEU A 381 26.14 22.11 10.72
N ARG A 382 27.32 22.75 10.66
CA ARG A 382 27.44 24.22 10.69
C ARG A 382 26.80 24.89 9.49
N LYS A 383 27.03 24.37 8.28
CA LYS A 383 26.39 24.87 7.05
C LYS A 383 24.87 24.76 7.16
N GLN A 384 24.38 23.65 7.70
CA GLN A 384 22.96 23.36 7.89
C GLN A 384 22.29 24.39 8.82
N ARG A 385 22.96 24.86 9.87
CA ARG A 385 22.43 25.88 10.82
C ARG A 385 22.17 27.25 10.19
N LEU A 386 22.83 27.59 9.08
CA LEU A 386 22.76 28.91 8.43
C LEU A 386 21.64 29.05 7.38
N ILE A 387 20.92 27.96 7.09
CA ILE A 387 19.84 27.94 6.09
C ILE A 387 18.62 28.70 6.63
N ARG A 388 18.11 29.69 5.88
CA ARG A 388 16.98 30.57 6.28
C ARG A 388 15.59 29.98 6.07
N ASP A 389 15.42 29.12 5.06
CA ASP A 389 14.10 28.59 4.64
C ASP A 389 13.62 27.41 5.51
N ARG A 390 14.12 27.28 6.75
CA ARG A 390 13.74 26.20 7.65
C ARG A 390 13.66 26.67 9.11
N PRO A 391 12.78 26.06 9.93
CA PRO A 391 12.86 26.24 11.37
C PRO A 391 14.25 25.79 11.85
N LYS A 392 14.90 26.61 12.69
CA LYS A 392 16.21 26.26 13.24
C LYS A 392 16.06 24.99 14.07
N SER A 393 16.88 23.99 13.79
CA SER A 393 16.95 22.77 14.60
C SER A 393 17.29 23.15 16.04
N CYS A 394 16.56 22.58 16.99
CA CYS A 394 16.82 22.84 18.40
C CYS A 394 18.13 22.18 18.84
N GLN A 395 18.50 21.06 18.22
CA GLN A 395 19.69 20.27 18.56
C GLN A 395 20.36 19.67 17.33
N GLN A 396 21.69 19.57 17.40
CA GLN A 396 22.52 18.90 16.41
C GLN A 396 23.32 17.78 17.09
N ALA A 397 23.31 16.59 16.51
CA ALA A 397 23.95 15.41 17.05
C ALA A 397 24.77 14.66 16.01
N ILE A 398 25.91 14.11 16.42
CA ILE A 398 26.72 13.17 15.63
C ILE A 398 26.69 11.83 16.36
N VAL A 399 26.36 10.76 15.63
CA VAL A 399 26.38 9.38 16.13
C VAL A 399 27.48 8.61 15.41
N LEU A 400 28.54 8.25 16.12
CA LEU A 400 29.70 7.52 15.58
C LEU A 400 29.59 6.03 15.93
N LEU A 401 29.51 5.18 14.90
CA LEU A 401 29.59 3.72 15.02
C LEU A 401 30.94 3.25 14.49
N THR A 402 31.77 2.67 15.35
CA THR A 402 33.11 2.17 14.97
C THR A 402 33.53 1.00 15.85
N ASP A 403 34.39 0.14 15.33
CA ASP A 403 34.98 -0.97 16.08
C ASP A 403 36.27 -0.58 16.81
N SER A 404 36.90 0.53 16.42
CA SER A 404 38.22 0.94 16.93
C SER A 404 38.46 2.45 16.85
N MET A 405 39.10 3.01 17.88
CA MET A 405 39.60 4.39 17.87
C MET A 405 41.05 4.43 18.34
N TYR A 406 41.96 4.81 17.43
CA TYR A 406 43.40 4.82 17.70
C TYR A 406 43.92 6.11 18.34
N ASP A 407 43.27 7.25 18.12
CA ASP A 407 43.72 8.57 18.57
C ASP A 407 42.70 9.28 19.48
N ASN A 408 43.19 10.26 20.27
CA ASN A 408 42.33 11.14 21.05
C ASN A 408 41.86 12.35 20.21
N TYR A 409 40.59 12.35 19.80
CA TYR A 409 40.00 13.42 18.99
C TYR A 409 39.41 14.59 19.80
N THR A 410 39.54 14.58 21.12
CA THR A 410 38.89 15.60 21.99
C THR A 410 39.33 17.01 21.64
N ASP A 411 40.64 17.24 21.46
CA ASP A 411 41.18 18.57 21.15
C ASP A 411 40.84 19.02 19.72
N LEU A 412 40.80 18.08 18.77
CA LEU A 412 40.34 18.34 17.41
C LEU A 412 38.90 18.86 17.43
N VAL A 413 37.99 18.19 18.14
CA VAL A 413 36.59 18.63 18.20
C VAL A 413 36.50 19.96 18.94
N ARG A 414 37.27 20.22 20.01
CA ARG A 414 37.36 21.54 20.71
C ARG A 414 37.69 22.68 19.77
N HIS A 415 38.66 22.47 18.89
CA HIS A 415 39.00 23.45 17.88
C HIS A 415 37.90 23.61 16.83
N LEU A 416 37.30 22.50 16.39
CA LEU A 416 36.28 22.51 15.35
C LEU A 416 34.91 23.03 15.81
N ASP A 417 34.51 22.88 17.08
CA ASP A 417 33.29 23.44 17.65
C ASP A 417 33.54 24.04 19.05
N PRO A 418 34.01 25.30 19.13
CA PRO A 418 34.32 25.94 20.40
C PRO A 418 33.05 26.33 21.18
N GLY A 419 31.92 26.50 20.49
CA GLY A 419 30.64 26.89 21.12
C GLY A 419 29.86 25.72 21.73
N ASN A 420 30.38 24.49 21.65
CA ASN A 420 29.75 23.27 22.17
C ASN A 420 28.27 23.12 21.78
N ASN A 421 27.98 23.35 20.49
CA ASN A 421 26.63 23.30 19.95
C ASN A 421 26.24 21.88 19.49
N ILE A 422 27.24 21.03 19.20
CA ILE A 422 27.05 19.70 18.62
C ILE A 422 27.33 18.64 19.70
N ARG A 423 26.37 17.74 19.90
CA ARG A 423 26.51 16.59 20.81
C ARG A 423 27.11 15.40 20.08
N LEU A 424 27.96 14.63 20.76
CA LEU A 424 28.68 13.50 20.16
C LEU A 424 28.40 12.19 20.90
N PHE A 425 27.76 11.27 20.21
CA PHE A 425 27.46 9.92 20.68
C PHE A 425 28.46 8.94 20.06
N VAL A 426 29.07 8.10 20.88
CA VAL A 426 30.05 7.12 20.40
C VAL A 426 29.62 5.72 20.83
N PHE A 427 29.42 4.84 19.86
CA PHE A 427 29.09 3.45 20.07
C PHE A 427 30.23 2.56 19.61
N TRP A 428 30.76 1.78 20.56
CA TRP A 428 31.86 0.87 20.30
C TRP A 428 31.33 -0.52 19.94
N LEU A 429 31.61 -0.97 18.72
CA LEU A 429 31.18 -2.26 18.18
C LEU A 429 32.25 -3.32 18.42
N HIS A 430 31.97 -4.31 19.27
CA HIS A 430 32.91 -5.40 19.49
C HIS A 430 32.23 -6.72 19.88
N ASP A 431 32.87 -7.83 19.54
CA ASP A 431 32.43 -9.15 19.98
C ASP A 431 32.67 -9.35 21.49
N ARG A 432 31.91 -10.25 22.12
CA ARG A 432 32.04 -10.62 23.54
C ARG A 432 33.48 -11.06 23.93
N TYR A 433 34.25 -11.55 22.96
CA TYR A 433 35.64 -11.99 23.13
C TYR A 433 36.64 -11.16 22.30
N GLY A 434 36.26 -9.96 21.86
CA GLY A 434 37.12 -9.05 21.11
C GLY A 434 38.33 -8.59 21.94
N LEU A 435 39.43 -8.21 21.26
CA LEU A 435 40.59 -7.60 21.91
C LEU A 435 40.16 -6.28 22.56
N ARG A 436 40.41 -6.14 23.87
CA ARG A 436 40.19 -4.89 24.60
C ARG A 436 41.33 -3.93 24.27
N ASP A 437 41.02 -2.87 23.54
CA ASP A 437 41.92 -1.76 23.23
C ASP A 437 41.52 -0.50 24.00
N ASP A 438 42.34 0.56 23.93
CA ASP A 438 42.11 1.86 24.59
C ASP A 438 40.89 2.63 24.06
N THR A 439 40.24 2.12 23.00
CA THR A 439 39.02 2.66 22.38
C THR A 439 37.96 3.04 23.41
N ARG A 440 37.71 2.21 24.43
CA ARG A 440 36.72 2.51 25.49
C ARG A 440 37.02 3.83 26.18
N ARG A 441 38.26 3.99 26.67
CA ARG A 441 38.69 5.17 27.41
C ARG A 441 38.62 6.43 26.54
N LEU A 442 39.08 6.32 25.29
CA LEU A 442 39.09 7.43 24.33
C LEU A 442 37.67 7.86 23.95
N ALA A 443 36.77 6.90 23.69
CA ALA A 443 35.39 7.14 23.33
C ALA A 443 34.56 7.71 24.50
N GLU A 444 34.75 7.21 25.72
CA GLU A 444 34.14 7.75 26.94
C GLU A 444 34.54 9.23 27.13
N TRP A 445 35.83 9.55 27.02
CA TRP A 445 36.30 10.94 27.15
C TRP A 445 35.76 11.86 26.06
N LEU A 446 35.76 11.40 24.81
CA LEU A 446 35.31 12.18 23.67
C LEU A 446 33.81 12.52 23.76
N SER A 447 32.98 11.55 24.15
CA SER A 447 31.53 11.75 24.34
C SER A 447 31.21 12.61 25.56
N CYS A 448 31.90 12.40 26.69
CA CYS A 448 31.73 13.22 27.90
C CYS A 448 32.12 14.69 27.67
N ALA A 449 33.16 14.95 26.87
CA ALA A 449 33.58 16.31 26.53
C ALA A 449 32.55 17.08 25.69
N ARG A 450 31.52 16.40 25.17
CA ARG A 450 30.53 16.92 24.20
C ARG A 450 29.09 16.67 24.59
N ASP A 451 28.81 16.58 25.89
CA ASP A 451 27.47 16.37 26.45
C ASP A 451 26.70 15.22 25.77
N GLY A 452 27.45 14.19 25.36
CA GLY A 452 26.95 13.05 24.61
C GLY A 452 26.72 11.83 25.49
N TYR A 453 26.78 10.66 24.86
CA TYR A 453 26.64 9.38 25.54
C TYR A 453 27.50 8.31 24.86
N PHE A 454 28.07 7.44 25.68
CA PHE A 454 28.90 6.31 25.25
C PHE A 454 28.24 5.00 25.64
N ALA A 455 28.26 4.03 24.73
CA ALA A 455 27.87 2.66 25.03
C ALA A 455 28.64 1.63 24.21
N GLU A 456 28.77 0.44 24.79
CA GLU A 456 29.32 -0.75 24.14
C GLU A 456 28.17 -1.54 23.50
N LEU A 457 28.33 -1.92 22.23
CA LEU A 457 27.35 -2.73 21.47
C LEU A 457 27.94 -4.10 21.19
N ILE A 458 27.53 -5.08 22.01
CA ILE A 458 28.02 -6.47 21.94
C ILE A 458 26.99 -7.39 21.27
N THR A 459 25.70 -7.15 21.53
CA THR A 459 24.62 -7.99 21.02
C THR A 459 23.50 -7.16 20.39
N HIS A 460 22.78 -7.78 19.47
CA HIS A 460 21.62 -7.20 18.81
C HIS A 460 20.50 -6.79 19.80
N ALA A 461 20.37 -7.50 20.92
CA ALA A 461 19.36 -7.21 21.94
C ALA A 461 19.54 -5.86 22.64
N ASP A 462 20.76 -5.30 22.63
CA ASP A 462 21.06 -4.03 23.31
C ASP A 462 20.73 -2.81 22.44
N VAL A 463 20.56 -2.99 21.13
CA VAL A 463 20.47 -1.90 20.14
C VAL A 463 19.31 -0.96 20.42
N THR A 464 18.12 -1.50 20.69
CA THR A 464 16.89 -0.72 20.87
C THR A 464 16.97 0.18 22.11
N GLU A 465 17.46 -0.34 23.24
CA GLU A 465 17.67 0.43 24.46
C GLU A 465 18.77 1.50 24.32
N GLN A 466 19.82 1.23 23.54
CA GLN A 466 20.84 2.24 23.26
C GLN A 466 20.31 3.38 22.40
N VAL A 467 19.50 3.10 21.37
CA VAL A 467 18.83 4.13 20.57
C VAL A 467 17.92 5.00 21.45
N MET A 468 17.15 4.38 22.36
CA MET A 468 16.34 5.13 23.32
C MET A 468 17.17 6.02 24.24
N SER A 469 18.36 5.57 24.62
CA SER A 469 19.27 6.36 25.45
C SER A 469 19.78 7.60 24.71
N VAL A 470 20.03 7.51 23.39
CA VAL A 470 20.32 8.68 22.54
C VAL A 470 19.17 9.68 22.60
N LEU A 471 17.94 9.22 22.34
CA LEU A 471 16.76 10.08 22.34
C LEU A 471 16.58 10.78 23.69
N ARG A 472 16.66 10.04 24.81
CA ARG A 472 16.55 10.61 26.17
C ARG A 472 17.56 11.72 26.45
N VAL A 473 18.80 11.61 25.94
CA VAL A 473 19.79 12.68 26.11
C VAL A 473 19.37 13.92 25.33
N LEU A 474 18.87 13.76 24.10
CA LEU A 474 18.37 14.84 23.26
C LEU A 474 17.06 15.47 23.80
N GLU A 475 16.32 14.77 24.67
CA GLU A 475 15.08 15.30 25.26
C GLU A 475 15.33 16.26 26.44
N ARG A 476 16.50 16.20 27.09
CA ARG A 476 16.77 16.94 28.35
C ARG A 476 16.52 18.46 28.27
N PRO A 477 16.93 19.19 27.20
CA PRO A 477 16.68 20.62 27.12
C PRO A 477 15.20 21.00 27.02
N LEU A 478 14.32 20.09 26.59
CA LEU A 478 12.88 20.32 26.57
C LEU A 478 12.33 20.50 28.00
N VAL A 479 12.90 19.76 28.95
CA VAL A 479 12.48 19.83 30.35
C VAL A 479 12.79 21.20 30.97
N ALA A 480 13.80 21.91 30.45
CA ALA A 480 14.09 23.29 30.84
C ALA A 480 13.02 24.29 30.35
N GLN A 481 12.19 23.92 29.37
CA GLN A 481 11.09 24.73 28.81
C GLN A 481 9.71 24.32 29.33
N ARG A 482 9.63 23.72 30.53
CA ARG A 482 8.39 23.16 31.11
C ARG A 482 7.18 24.09 31.18
N ASP A 483 7.40 25.41 31.16
CA ASP A 483 6.35 26.44 31.21
C ASP A 483 5.70 26.68 29.82
N HIS A 484 6.41 26.36 28.73
CA HIS A 484 5.96 26.48 27.35
C HIS A 484 5.88 25.10 26.69
N ARG A 485 4.91 24.28 27.15
CA ARG A 485 4.77 22.88 26.73
C ARG A 485 4.36 22.77 25.27
N LEU A 486 5.08 21.94 24.51
CA LEU A 486 4.74 21.60 23.15
C LEU A 486 3.48 20.73 23.12
N ARG A 487 2.48 21.18 22.36
CA ARG A 487 1.32 20.36 21.98
C ARG A 487 1.67 19.75 20.65
N VAL A 488 1.66 18.42 20.57
CA VAL A 488 2.13 17.72 19.37
C VAL A 488 0.99 16.92 18.79
N PHE A 489 0.76 17.11 17.50
CA PHE A 489 -0.16 16.32 16.72
C PHE A 489 0.66 15.34 15.89
N SER A 490 0.33 14.06 15.97
CA SER A 490 1.03 13.05 15.17
C SER A 490 0.55 13.05 13.73
N ASP A 491 1.38 12.46 12.88
CA ASP A 491 1.04 12.01 11.54
C ASP A 491 -0.08 10.97 11.60
N ILE A 492 -0.65 10.68 10.44
CA ILE A 492 -1.53 9.54 10.26
C ILE A 492 -0.78 8.24 10.56
N TYR A 493 -1.33 7.39 11.43
CA TYR A 493 -0.78 6.07 11.68
C TYR A 493 -1.88 5.01 11.80
N ALA A 494 -1.55 3.78 11.44
CA ALA A 494 -2.39 2.63 11.78
C ALA A 494 -2.28 2.33 13.28
N HIS A 495 -3.41 2.22 13.96
CA HIS A 495 -3.50 1.97 15.42
C HIS A 495 -2.62 0.81 15.90
N ILE A 496 -2.45 -0.22 15.07
CA ILE A 496 -1.37 -1.21 15.21
C ILE A 496 -0.35 -0.95 14.12
N GLU A 497 0.74 -0.33 14.50
CA GLU A 497 1.94 -0.34 13.68
C GLU A 497 2.90 -1.36 14.30
N VAL A 498 3.18 -2.45 13.61
CA VAL A 498 4.54 -2.99 13.74
C VAL A 498 5.31 -2.19 12.73
N ASP A 499 6.30 -1.39 13.17
CA ASP A 499 7.11 -0.61 12.24
C ASP A 499 7.60 -1.56 11.13
N PRO A 500 7.23 -1.32 9.86
CA PRO A 500 7.61 -2.17 8.73
C PRO A 500 9.10 -2.49 8.75
N ARG A 501 9.92 -1.52 9.17
CA ARG A 501 11.38 -1.57 9.21
C ARG A 501 11.90 -2.65 10.17
N ARG A 502 11.27 -2.86 11.33
CA ARG A 502 11.67 -3.87 12.32
C ARG A 502 10.99 -5.22 12.09
N SER A 503 9.74 -5.21 11.60
CA SER A 503 9.09 -6.44 11.17
C SER A 503 9.90 -7.13 10.07
N GLU A 504 10.44 -6.38 9.11
CA GLU A 504 11.22 -6.90 7.99
C GLU A 504 12.44 -7.70 8.48
N TYR A 505 13.20 -7.15 9.42
CA TYR A 505 14.40 -7.78 9.96
C TYR A 505 14.07 -9.04 10.77
N HIS A 506 13.22 -8.91 11.80
CA HIS A 506 12.87 -10.05 12.65
C HIS A 506 12.15 -11.15 11.86
N TRP A 507 11.41 -10.77 10.80
CA TRP A 507 10.76 -11.70 9.89
C TRP A 507 11.80 -12.40 9.00
N THR A 508 12.74 -11.67 8.43
CA THR A 508 13.87 -12.25 7.69
C THR A 508 14.63 -13.26 8.55
N GLN A 509 14.85 -12.98 9.84
CA GLN A 509 15.46 -13.92 10.77
C GLN A 509 14.58 -15.15 11.03
N LYS A 510 13.26 -14.96 11.23
CA LYS A 510 12.30 -16.05 11.42
C LYS A 510 12.18 -16.92 10.18
N GLU A 511 12.17 -16.35 8.99
CA GLU A 511 12.16 -17.06 7.71
C GLU A 511 13.46 -17.81 7.49
N ASN A 512 14.61 -17.20 7.79
CA ASN A 512 15.88 -17.90 7.72
C ASN A 512 15.91 -19.09 8.71
N ALA A 513 15.37 -18.91 9.92
CA ALA A 513 15.25 -19.96 10.93
C ALA A 513 14.23 -21.05 10.56
N GLU A 514 13.11 -20.68 9.94
CA GLU A 514 12.06 -21.60 9.47
C GLU A 514 12.54 -22.36 8.24
N GLN A 515 13.16 -21.70 7.27
CA GLN A 515 13.77 -22.34 6.13
C GLN A 515 14.80 -23.37 6.61
N LEU A 516 15.63 -23.00 7.59
CA LEU A 516 16.57 -23.91 8.25
C LEU A 516 15.85 -25.07 8.96
N TYR A 517 14.74 -24.82 9.65
CA TYR A 517 13.91 -25.84 10.32
C TYR A 517 13.26 -26.80 9.33
N ARG A 518 12.61 -26.28 8.27
CA ARG A 518 11.98 -27.05 7.20
C ARG A 518 13.01 -27.94 6.50
N TYR A 519 14.21 -27.42 6.22
CA TYR A 519 15.32 -28.24 5.72
C TYR A 519 15.73 -29.32 6.73
N LYS A 520 15.78 -29.03 8.02
CA LYS A 520 16.09 -30.01 9.09
C LYS A 520 15.02 -31.10 9.24
N GLU A 521 13.73 -30.78 9.18
CA GLU A 521 12.65 -31.77 9.28
C GLU A 521 12.50 -32.61 8.00
N LEU A 522 12.69 -31.98 6.82
CA LEU A 522 12.73 -32.67 5.53
C LEU A 522 13.86 -33.71 5.44
N ARG A 523 14.94 -33.52 6.21
CA ARG A 523 16.03 -34.48 6.41
C ARG A 523 15.68 -35.64 7.34
N LYS A 524 14.76 -35.46 8.31
CA LYS A 524 14.42 -36.48 9.31
C LYS A 524 13.38 -37.47 8.81
N ASP A 525 12.27 -36.99 8.24
CA ASP A 525 11.24 -37.86 7.66
C ASP A 525 10.44 -37.13 6.58
N LYS A 526 10.80 -37.41 5.33
CA LYS A 526 10.17 -36.82 4.13
C LYS A 526 8.68 -37.15 4.03
N ARG A 527 8.22 -38.31 4.53
CA ARG A 527 6.80 -38.71 4.44
C ARG A 527 5.96 -37.99 5.48
N LYS A 528 6.51 -37.78 6.68
CA LYS A 528 5.83 -37.12 7.80
C LYS A 528 5.66 -35.61 7.61
N LEU A 529 6.59 -34.94 6.91
CA LEU A 529 6.46 -33.51 6.54
C LEU A 529 5.48 -33.29 5.37
N LEU A 530 5.29 -34.29 4.51
CA LEU A 530 4.42 -34.21 3.33
C LEU A 530 3.00 -34.73 3.58
N ASP A 531 2.70 -35.16 4.80
CA ASP A 531 1.37 -35.59 5.20
C ASP A 531 0.40 -34.38 5.13
N PRO A 532 -0.64 -34.41 4.28
CA PRO A 532 -1.58 -33.31 4.13
C PRO A 532 -2.18 -32.82 5.44
N LYS A 533 -2.38 -33.73 6.41
CA LYS A 533 -2.92 -33.41 7.72
C LYS A 533 -1.92 -32.64 8.58
N ARG A 534 -0.66 -33.09 8.64
CA ARG A 534 0.39 -32.40 9.39
C ARG A 534 0.81 -31.07 8.74
N MET A 535 0.78 -31.01 7.41
CA MET A 535 0.96 -29.75 6.69
C MET A 535 -0.15 -28.74 6.98
N TYR A 536 -1.39 -29.21 7.10
CA TYR A 536 -2.52 -28.38 7.50
C TYR A 536 -2.44 -28.00 8.98
N GLU A 537 -1.99 -28.90 9.86
CA GLU A 537 -1.76 -28.60 11.28
C GLU A 537 -0.60 -27.61 11.48
N ASP A 538 0.52 -27.76 10.78
CA ASP A 538 1.64 -26.79 10.78
C ASP A 538 1.19 -25.43 10.22
N TRP A 539 0.39 -25.43 9.14
CA TRP A 539 -0.24 -24.23 8.58
C TRP A 539 -1.23 -23.57 9.56
N MET A 540 -2.07 -24.34 10.25
CA MET A 540 -3.00 -23.87 11.29
C MET A 540 -2.28 -23.40 12.56
N HIS A 541 -1.13 -24.00 12.90
CA HIS A 541 -0.28 -23.62 14.03
C HIS A 541 0.48 -22.32 13.73
N GLN A 542 0.84 -22.08 12.46
CA GLN A 542 1.36 -20.80 11.98
C GLN A 542 0.30 -19.70 11.98
N TRP A 543 -0.94 -20.04 11.62
CA TRP A 543 -2.08 -19.14 11.64
C TRP A 543 -2.41 -18.59 13.03
N LYS A 544 -1.97 -19.28 14.09
CA LYS A 544 -2.22 -18.91 15.50
C LYS A 544 -1.07 -18.14 16.19
N LEU A 545 0.06 -17.88 15.54
CA LEU A 545 1.31 -17.53 16.24
C LEU A 545 2.05 -16.24 15.85
N ASP A 546 1.66 -15.41 14.88
CA ASP A 546 2.36 -14.12 14.69
C ASP A 546 1.63 -13.10 13.78
N PRO A 547 1.59 -11.79 14.10
CA PRO A 547 0.54 -10.87 13.64
C PRO A 547 1.05 -9.68 12.82
N ARG A 548 2.28 -9.72 12.32
CA ARG A 548 2.77 -8.74 11.32
C ARG A 548 1.90 -8.95 10.09
N ARG A 549 1.06 -8.01 9.65
CA ARG A 549 0.08 -8.30 8.58
C ARG A 549 0.62 -8.05 7.17
N SER A 550 1.16 -6.88 6.86
CA SER A 550 1.45 -6.48 5.47
C SER A 550 2.52 -7.34 4.77
N GLU A 551 3.74 -7.34 5.29
CA GLU A 551 4.88 -8.10 4.76
C GLU A 551 4.73 -9.60 4.93
N TYR A 552 4.18 -10.04 6.06
CA TYR A 552 3.89 -11.44 6.32
C TYR A 552 2.90 -12.00 5.31
N HIS A 553 1.75 -11.36 5.07
CA HIS A 553 0.77 -11.85 4.11
C HIS A 553 1.40 -11.98 2.72
N TRP A 554 2.25 -11.02 2.36
CA TRP A 554 3.03 -11.05 1.13
C TRP A 554 3.97 -12.25 1.08
N THR A 555 4.82 -12.45 2.09
CA THR A 555 5.81 -13.55 2.07
C THR A 555 5.18 -14.90 2.37
N GLN A 556 4.02 -14.98 3.02
CA GLN A 556 3.22 -16.20 3.12
C GLN A 556 2.67 -16.63 1.76
N LYS A 557 2.19 -15.67 0.95
CA LYS A 557 1.81 -15.95 -0.45
C LYS A 557 3.03 -16.45 -1.24
N GLU A 558 4.22 -15.88 -1.04
CA GLU A 558 5.49 -16.39 -1.64
C GLU A 558 5.80 -17.80 -1.19
N ASN A 559 5.79 -18.05 0.13
CA ASN A 559 6.15 -19.33 0.72
C ASN A 559 5.16 -20.43 0.32
N ALA A 560 3.87 -20.11 0.17
CA ALA A 560 2.85 -21.02 -0.33
C ALA A 560 3.08 -21.39 -1.81
N GLU A 561 3.43 -20.40 -2.65
CA GLU A 561 3.77 -20.62 -4.05
C GLU A 561 5.06 -21.47 -4.17
N GLN A 562 6.08 -21.18 -3.37
CA GLN A 562 7.33 -21.95 -3.30
C GLN A 562 7.07 -23.41 -2.91
N LEU A 563 6.30 -23.62 -1.84
CA LEU A 563 5.95 -24.94 -1.35
C LEU A 563 5.16 -25.73 -2.40
N TYR A 564 4.27 -25.07 -3.13
CA TYR A 564 3.55 -25.67 -4.24
C TYR A 564 4.47 -26.06 -5.41
N ARG A 565 5.32 -25.14 -5.90
CA ARG A 565 6.30 -25.42 -6.97
C ARG A 565 7.24 -26.55 -6.58
N TYR A 566 7.66 -26.58 -5.32
CA TYR A 566 8.48 -27.64 -4.76
C TYR A 566 7.76 -29.00 -4.70
N LYS A 567 6.46 -29.01 -4.36
CA LYS A 567 5.61 -30.21 -4.41
C LYS A 567 5.47 -30.72 -5.85
N GLU A 568 5.22 -29.85 -6.82
CA GLU A 568 5.11 -30.22 -8.24
C GLU A 568 6.43 -30.76 -8.80
N LEU A 569 7.57 -30.13 -8.48
CA LEU A 569 8.91 -30.62 -8.86
C LEU A 569 9.13 -32.06 -8.39
N ARG A 570 8.66 -32.37 -7.18
CA ARG A 570 8.78 -33.70 -6.58
C ARG A 570 7.78 -34.72 -7.11
N LYS A 571 6.59 -34.29 -7.54
CA LYS A 571 5.59 -35.17 -8.16
C LYS A 571 6.02 -35.60 -9.55
N ASP A 572 6.38 -34.64 -10.40
CA ASP A 572 6.82 -34.91 -11.76
C ASP A 572 7.74 -33.78 -12.26
N LYS A 573 9.05 -34.02 -12.10
CA LYS A 573 10.10 -33.10 -12.53
C LYS A 573 10.03 -32.81 -14.04
N ARG A 574 9.61 -33.77 -14.86
CA ARG A 574 9.57 -33.59 -16.33
C ARG A 574 8.42 -32.67 -16.73
N LYS A 575 7.27 -32.79 -16.06
CA LYS A 575 6.10 -31.94 -16.31
C LYS A 575 6.28 -30.51 -15.83
N LEU A 576 7.02 -30.28 -14.74
CA LEU A 576 7.32 -28.91 -14.27
C LEU A 576 8.37 -28.21 -15.15
N LEU A 577 9.37 -28.96 -15.61
CA LEU A 577 10.45 -28.45 -16.47
C LEU A 577 10.12 -28.51 -17.96
N ASP A 578 8.85 -28.76 -18.32
CA ASP A 578 8.40 -28.75 -19.70
C ASP A 578 8.55 -27.34 -20.29
N PRO A 579 9.18 -27.17 -21.48
CA PRO A 579 9.44 -25.85 -22.05
C PRO A 579 8.18 -24.99 -22.22
N LYS A 580 7.03 -25.60 -22.49
CA LYS A 580 5.76 -24.88 -22.63
C LYS A 580 5.30 -24.33 -21.29
N ARG A 581 5.31 -25.15 -20.23
CA ARG A 581 4.97 -24.72 -18.87
C ARG A 581 5.96 -23.69 -18.32
N MET A 582 7.26 -23.85 -18.60
CA MET A 582 8.28 -22.86 -18.25
C MET A 582 8.04 -21.51 -18.94
N ASN A 583 7.66 -21.52 -20.22
CA ASN A 583 7.31 -20.31 -20.94
C ASN A 583 6.02 -19.68 -20.40
N GLU A 584 5.02 -20.48 -20.01
CA GLU A 584 3.80 -20.01 -19.36
C GLU A 584 4.11 -19.35 -18.01
N ASP A 585 4.94 -19.99 -17.17
CA ASP A 585 5.39 -19.45 -15.87
C ASP A 585 6.26 -18.19 -16.04
N TRP A 586 7.14 -18.17 -17.04
CA TRP A 586 7.96 -17.01 -17.37
C TRP A 586 7.10 -15.85 -17.88
N MET A 587 6.16 -16.10 -18.81
CA MET A 587 5.21 -15.10 -19.29
C MET A 587 4.31 -14.60 -18.16
N HIS A 588 3.94 -15.47 -17.22
CA HIS A 588 3.17 -15.09 -16.03
C HIS A 588 3.99 -14.19 -15.10
N GLN A 589 5.25 -14.51 -14.85
CA GLN A 589 6.15 -13.70 -14.02
C GLN A 589 6.54 -12.38 -14.69
N TRP A 590 6.77 -12.40 -16.01
CA TRP A 590 6.96 -11.21 -16.82
C TRP A 590 5.71 -10.33 -16.75
N LYS A 591 4.51 -10.91 -16.93
CA LYS A 591 3.25 -10.16 -16.77
C LYS A 591 3.05 -9.61 -15.36
N LEU A 592 3.46 -10.33 -14.31
CA LEU A 592 3.38 -9.84 -12.93
C LEU A 592 4.31 -8.65 -12.71
N ASN A 593 5.55 -8.73 -13.16
CA ASN A 593 6.53 -7.66 -13.02
C ASN A 593 6.14 -6.44 -13.85
N GLU A 594 5.65 -6.66 -15.07
CA GLU A 594 5.31 -5.63 -16.04
C GLU A 594 3.96 -4.98 -15.68
N TYR A 595 2.89 -5.76 -15.50
CA TYR A 595 1.52 -5.22 -15.31
C TYR A 595 1.13 -5.05 -13.84
N GLY A 596 1.78 -5.75 -12.89
CA GLY A 596 1.71 -5.47 -11.45
C GLY A 596 0.32 -5.47 -10.79
N GLN A 597 -0.64 -6.25 -11.28
CA GLN A 597 -2.01 -6.21 -10.79
C GLN A 597 -2.30 -7.36 -9.80
N TYR A 598 -2.72 -6.99 -8.60
CA TYR A 598 -3.13 -7.87 -7.51
C TYR A 598 -4.62 -7.65 -7.23
N TYR A 599 -5.22 -8.50 -6.42
CA TYR A 599 -6.64 -8.43 -6.10
C TYR A 599 -6.89 -7.30 -5.09
N GLU A 600 -7.18 -6.09 -5.56
CA GLU A 600 -7.64 -4.97 -4.70
C GLU A 600 -9.09 -5.16 -4.21
N GLY A 601 -9.47 -6.36 -3.75
CA GLY A 601 -10.88 -6.78 -3.66
C GLY A 601 -11.45 -7.10 -2.27
N GLU A 602 -10.66 -7.16 -1.20
CA GLU A 602 -11.17 -7.42 0.16
C GLU A 602 -10.58 -6.41 1.14
N GLU A 603 -11.37 -5.46 1.65
CA GLU A 603 -10.88 -4.42 2.55
C GLU A 603 -10.74 -4.95 3.99
N LEU A 604 -9.52 -5.28 4.44
CA LEU A 604 -9.21 -5.25 5.87
C LEU A 604 -8.98 -3.79 6.27
N ASN A 605 -9.98 -3.22 6.94
CA ASN A 605 -9.94 -1.84 7.40
C ASN A 605 -8.94 -1.68 8.56
N TYR A 606 -7.68 -1.37 8.25
CA TYR A 606 -6.77 -0.77 9.24
C TYR A 606 -7.44 0.49 9.78
N ARG A 607 -7.59 0.56 11.11
CA ARG A 607 -8.05 1.78 11.75
C ARG A 607 -6.90 2.79 11.74
N LEU A 608 -7.03 3.79 10.88
CA LEU A 608 -6.09 4.90 10.77
C LEU A 608 -6.52 6.03 11.69
N GLU A 609 -5.55 6.59 12.41
CA GLU A 609 -5.79 7.53 13.50
C GLU A 609 -4.68 8.60 13.51
N ILE A 610 -5.00 9.74 14.11
CA ILE A 610 -4.03 10.76 14.53
C ILE A 610 -4.12 10.88 16.05
N SER A 611 -3.06 11.34 16.69
CA SER A 611 -3.02 11.51 18.14
C SER A 611 -2.65 12.92 18.53
N VAL A 612 -3.19 13.36 19.65
CA VAL A 612 -2.72 14.56 20.34
C VAL A 612 -1.91 14.11 21.54
N SER A 613 -0.65 14.53 21.60
CA SER A 613 0.32 14.09 22.61
C SER A 613 0.97 15.26 23.35
N MET A 614 1.24 15.06 24.64
CA MET A 614 1.89 16.04 25.52
C MET A 614 2.96 15.36 26.38
N PRO A 615 4.16 15.94 26.51
CA PRO A 615 5.19 15.43 27.40
C PRO A 615 4.81 15.64 28.87
N VAL A 616 5.15 14.66 29.70
CA VAL A 616 4.97 14.67 31.16
C VAL A 616 6.33 14.76 31.82
N PHE A 617 6.56 15.80 32.63
CA PHE A 617 7.86 16.03 33.27
C PHE A 617 7.87 15.65 34.74
N ASP A 618 9.05 15.26 35.22
CA ASP A 618 9.31 15.08 36.64
C ASP A 618 9.14 16.42 37.39
N ALA A 619 8.34 16.39 38.44
CA ALA A 619 7.92 17.57 39.19
C ALA A 619 8.87 17.93 40.34
N THR A 620 9.95 17.16 40.57
CA THR A 620 10.96 17.48 41.58
C THR A 620 11.50 18.90 41.38
N THR A 621 11.23 19.75 42.36
CA THR A 621 11.35 21.21 42.25
C THR A 621 12.80 21.66 42.19
N ALA A 622 13.10 22.57 41.25
CA ALA A 622 14.29 23.40 41.23
C ALA A 622 14.49 24.27 42.51
N GLU A 623 13.56 24.27 43.45
CA GLU A 623 13.65 25.07 44.69
C GLU A 623 14.39 24.36 45.83
N ASN A 624 14.65 23.04 45.73
CA ASN A 624 15.46 22.27 46.70
C ASN A 624 16.91 22.04 46.24
N ILE A 625 17.41 22.84 45.29
CA ILE A 625 18.73 22.68 44.63
C ILE A 625 19.93 22.77 45.59
N THR A 626 19.75 23.18 46.85
CA THR A 626 20.88 23.36 47.80
C THR A 626 21.15 22.19 48.74
N ILE A 627 20.33 21.13 48.78
CA ILE A 627 20.55 20.04 49.76
C ILE A 627 21.14 18.81 49.07
N GLN A 628 22.48 18.78 49.11
CA GLN A 628 23.38 17.63 49.04
C GLN A 628 23.73 17.04 47.66
N LEU A 629 24.88 17.52 47.17
CA LEU A 629 25.72 16.92 46.13
C LEU A 629 26.06 15.46 46.44
N MET A 630 25.41 14.51 45.75
CA MET A 630 26.04 13.27 45.24
C MET A 630 25.27 12.55 44.11
N GLU A 631 24.07 13.00 43.71
CA GLU A 631 23.45 12.62 42.44
C GLU A 631 22.71 13.84 41.89
N TYR A 632 23.17 14.39 40.75
CA TYR A 632 22.52 15.55 40.13
C TYR A 632 21.04 15.27 39.83
N PRO A 633 20.08 16.07 40.34
CA PRO A 633 18.69 15.95 39.92
C PRO A 633 18.57 16.46 38.49
N VAL A 634 18.55 15.52 37.55
CA VAL A 634 18.27 15.81 36.14
C VAL A 634 16.76 15.82 36.00
N ASN A 635 16.14 16.97 35.75
CA ASN A 635 14.74 17.03 35.38
C ASN A 635 14.52 16.07 34.19
N ARG A 636 13.69 15.04 34.37
CA ARG A 636 13.53 13.93 33.40
C ARG A 636 12.13 13.94 32.80
N LEU A 637 12.02 13.40 31.58
CA LEU A 637 10.74 13.04 30.98
C LEU A 637 10.21 11.77 31.69
N LEU A 638 9.04 11.86 32.34
CA LEU A 638 8.37 10.71 32.96
C LEU A 638 7.69 9.83 31.91
N GLY A 639 7.20 10.44 30.83
CA GLY A 639 6.49 9.80 29.76
C GLY A 639 5.74 10.80 28.88
N VAL A 640 4.85 10.27 28.05
CA VAL A 640 3.99 11.05 27.16
C VAL A 640 2.54 10.61 27.37
N ALA A 641 1.67 11.59 27.57
CA ALA A 641 0.22 11.38 27.61
C ALA A 641 -0.38 11.72 26.25
N GLY A 642 -1.32 10.90 25.77
CA GLY A 642 -1.94 11.11 24.47
C GLY A 642 -3.40 10.65 24.39
N VAL A 643 -4.09 11.14 23.37
CA VAL A 643 -5.48 10.81 23.06
C VAL A 643 -5.63 10.63 21.55
N ASP A 644 -6.22 9.50 21.15
CA ASP A 644 -6.38 9.14 19.74
C ASP A 644 -7.66 9.69 19.12
N ILE A 645 -7.57 10.00 17.83
CA ILE A 645 -8.62 10.52 16.98
C ILE A 645 -8.63 9.68 15.69
N PRO A 646 -9.53 8.71 15.58
CA PRO A 646 -9.74 7.96 14.35
C PRO A 646 -10.15 8.86 13.19
N ILE A 647 -9.65 8.57 11.99
CA ILE A 647 -10.02 9.33 10.78
C ILE A 647 -11.52 9.26 10.51
N ASP A 648 -12.16 8.17 10.91
CA ASP A 648 -13.60 8.01 10.76
C ASP A 648 -14.37 9.03 11.61
N HIS A 649 -13.81 9.44 12.76
CA HIS A 649 -14.37 10.53 13.57
C HIS A 649 -14.21 11.87 12.86
N LEU A 650 -13.10 12.08 12.14
CA LEU A 650 -12.90 13.27 11.30
C LEU A 650 -13.91 13.30 10.15
N LYS A 651 -14.14 12.18 9.47
CA LYS A 651 -15.12 12.10 8.38
C LYS A 651 -16.53 12.43 8.85
N LEU A 652 -16.88 12.04 10.08
CA LEU A 652 -18.18 12.26 10.69
C LEU A 652 -18.50 13.73 10.98
N ILE A 653 -17.49 14.56 11.30
CA ILE A 653 -17.71 15.98 11.64
C ILE A 653 -17.75 16.89 10.39
N LEU A 654 -17.33 16.39 9.24
CA LEU A 654 -17.20 17.16 8.01
C LEU A 654 -18.51 17.17 7.19
N PRO A 655 -18.88 18.30 6.56
CA PRO A 655 -20.15 18.46 5.85
C PRO A 655 -20.13 17.85 4.43
N TYR A 656 -19.82 16.56 4.28
CA TYR A 656 -19.71 15.89 2.98
C TYR A 656 -20.96 16.00 2.11
N HIS A 657 -22.15 15.94 2.73
CA HIS A 657 -23.43 16.03 2.03
C HIS A 657 -23.70 17.41 1.37
N GLN A 658 -22.89 18.44 1.69
CA GLN A 658 -23.04 19.80 1.16
C GLN A 658 -22.11 20.10 -0.03
N LEU A 659 -21.16 19.21 -0.33
CA LEU A 659 -20.15 19.40 -1.38
C LEU A 659 -20.71 19.16 -2.79
N GLY A 660 -21.66 18.25 -2.92
CA GLY A 660 -22.22 17.80 -4.19
C GLY A 660 -21.35 16.82 -4.98
N ALA A 661 -21.69 16.62 -6.25
CA ALA A 661 -20.92 15.75 -7.14
C ALA A 661 -19.51 16.33 -7.41
N GLY A 662 -18.48 15.51 -7.28
CA GLY A 662 -17.10 15.92 -7.58
C GLY A 662 -16.47 16.93 -6.58
N GLY A 663 -17.20 17.33 -5.54
CA GLY A 663 -16.63 18.10 -4.43
C GLY A 663 -15.86 17.19 -3.45
N SER A 664 -14.73 17.66 -2.93
CA SER A 664 -13.91 16.93 -1.97
C SER A 664 -13.49 17.81 -0.79
N ILE A 665 -13.37 17.20 0.39
CA ILE A 665 -12.73 17.81 1.56
C ILE A 665 -11.39 17.12 1.75
N ILE A 666 -10.35 17.93 1.92
CA ILE A 666 -8.98 17.50 2.05
C ILE A 666 -8.45 18.07 3.36
N LEU A 667 -7.83 17.21 4.18
CA LEU A 667 -7.14 17.63 5.39
C LEU A 667 -5.64 17.45 5.17
N VAL A 668 -4.90 18.54 5.30
CA VAL A 668 -3.46 18.58 5.08
C VAL A 668 -2.77 18.99 6.38
N ASP A 669 -1.67 18.35 6.71
CA ASP A 669 -0.83 18.69 7.86
C ASP A 669 0.15 19.85 7.52
N HIS A 670 0.79 20.44 8.53
CA HIS A 670 1.73 21.56 8.41
C HIS A 670 2.96 21.27 7.56
N ARG A 671 3.25 19.99 7.27
CA ARG A 671 4.30 19.56 6.33
C ARG A 671 3.83 19.45 4.88
N GLY A 672 2.52 19.37 4.65
CA GLY A 672 1.88 19.10 3.36
C GLY A 672 1.38 17.66 3.19
N ASN A 673 1.65 16.78 4.17
CA ASN A 673 1.15 15.42 4.17
C ASN A 673 -0.39 15.40 4.29
N VAL A 674 -1.04 14.52 3.54
CA VAL A 674 -2.49 14.39 3.52
C VAL A 674 -2.96 13.43 4.62
N VAL A 675 -3.84 13.92 5.49
CA VAL A 675 -4.51 13.12 6.53
C VAL A 675 -5.81 12.53 6.01
N LEU A 676 -6.55 13.27 5.21
CA LEU A 676 -7.85 12.84 4.69
C LEU A 676 -8.03 13.31 3.24
N HIS A 677 -8.33 12.37 2.35
CA HIS A 677 -8.62 12.63 0.93
C HIS A 677 -9.32 11.42 0.30
N ASP A 678 -10.21 11.65 -0.68
CA ASP A 678 -10.99 10.59 -1.37
C ASP A 678 -10.09 9.58 -2.10
N ASN A 679 -9.00 10.05 -2.72
CA ASN A 679 -8.03 9.23 -3.46
C ASN A 679 -6.88 8.68 -2.61
N LEU A 680 -6.89 8.84 -1.28
CA LEU A 680 -5.84 8.29 -0.41
C LEU A 680 -5.98 6.76 -0.32
N LYS A 681 -4.96 6.02 -0.76
CA LYS A 681 -4.92 4.54 -0.73
C LYS A 681 -3.86 4.03 0.25
N PRO A 682 -4.19 3.91 1.55
CA PRO A 682 -3.23 3.49 2.58
C PRO A 682 -2.89 1.99 2.51
N THR A 683 -3.76 1.18 1.90
CA THR A 683 -3.61 -0.28 1.79
C THR A 683 -3.39 -0.74 0.34
N PHE A 684 -2.76 -1.89 0.21
CA PHE A 684 -2.49 -2.64 -1.00
C PHE A 684 -3.06 -4.05 -0.83
N ASP A 685 -3.73 -4.59 -1.87
CA ASP A 685 -4.32 -5.94 -1.86
C ASP A 685 -5.24 -6.17 -0.63
N GLY A 686 -5.90 -5.11 -0.15
CA GLY A 686 -6.85 -5.20 0.96
C GLY A 686 -6.25 -5.23 2.37
N ASP A 687 -5.13 -5.93 2.51
CA ASP A 687 -4.61 -6.39 3.82
C ASP A 687 -3.22 -5.84 4.17
N VAL A 688 -2.56 -5.14 3.23
CA VAL A 688 -1.15 -4.75 3.33
C VAL A 688 -1.02 -3.22 3.36
N LEU A 689 -0.47 -2.62 4.43
CA LEU A 689 -0.16 -1.18 4.43
C LEU A 689 0.91 -0.86 3.37
N ARG A 690 0.67 0.18 2.55
CA ARG A 690 1.62 0.63 1.52
C ARG A 690 2.86 1.24 2.18
N PRO A 691 4.09 1.01 1.66
CA PRO A 691 5.27 1.72 2.14
C PRO A 691 5.07 3.23 1.98
N GLY A 692 5.38 4.02 3.01
CA GLY A 692 5.23 5.47 2.95
C GLY A 692 3.78 5.99 2.94
N TYR A 693 2.78 5.21 3.35
CA TYR A 693 1.38 5.67 3.43
C TYR A 693 1.17 6.95 4.26
N ARG A 694 2.13 7.30 5.13
CA ARG A 694 2.12 8.51 5.96
C ARG A 694 2.62 9.77 5.25
N THR A 695 3.51 9.59 4.28
CA THR A 695 4.31 10.66 3.66
C THR A 695 3.73 11.09 2.31
N VAL A 696 2.41 11.00 2.17
CA VAL A 696 1.71 11.28 0.91
C VAL A 696 1.45 12.78 0.86
N ASP A 697 2.07 13.49 -0.07
CA ASP A 697 1.93 14.95 -0.17
C ASP A 697 0.62 15.34 -0.87
N PHE A 698 0.16 16.57 -0.61
CA PHE A 698 -1.01 17.14 -1.30
C PHE A 698 -0.88 17.09 -2.83
N LEU A 699 0.31 17.39 -3.36
CA LEU A 699 0.58 17.38 -4.80
C LEU A 699 0.66 15.97 -5.41
N ASP A 700 0.77 14.93 -4.58
CA ASP A 700 0.76 13.56 -5.07
C ASP A 700 -0.66 13.13 -5.47
N LEU A 701 -1.68 13.66 -4.77
CA LEU A 701 -3.09 13.30 -4.97
C LEU A 701 -3.84 14.30 -5.86
N GLU A 702 -3.65 15.60 -5.64
CA GLU A 702 -4.27 16.66 -6.46
C GLU A 702 -3.30 17.09 -7.56
N GLN A 703 -3.58 16.67 -8.80
CA GLN A 703 -2.67 16.84 -9.94
C GLN A 703 -3.16 17.89 -10.94
N PRO A 704 -2.24 18.62 -11.61
CA PRO A 704 -2.57 19.50 -12.73
C PRO A 704 -3.24 18.72 -13.86
N ALA A 705 -4.21 19.35 -14.51
CA ALA A 705 -4.81 18.82 -15.74
C ALA A 705 -3.80 18.78 -16.91
N VAL A 706 -2.83 19.70 -16.92
CA VAL A 706 -1.71 19.69 -17.87
C VAL A 706 -0.80 18.48 -17.57
N SER A 707 -0.34 17.81 -18.61
CA SER A 707 0.60 16.69 -18.48
C SER A 707 1.97 17.19 -18.04
N HIS A 708 2.62 16.48 -17.13
CA HIS A 708 3.96 16.79 -16.63
C HIS A 708 4.71 15.49 -16.33
N LEU A 709 6.03 15.58 -16.17
CA LEU A 709 6.84 14.44 -15.77
C LEU A 709 6.60 14.08 -14.29
N PRO A 710 6.73 12.79 -13.91
CA PRO A 710 6.58 12.35 -12.52
C PRO A 710 7.45 13.17 -11.56
N ARG A 711 6.86 13.61 -10.43
CA ARG A 711 7.51 14.45 -9.40
C ARG A 711 8.12 15.77 -9.90
N GLN A 712 7.76 16.22 -11.10
CA GLN A 712 8.07 17.55 -11.62
C GLN A 712 6.78 18.38 -11.66
N TYR A 713 6.48 19.07 -10.57
CA TYR A 713 5.26 19.87 -10.45
C TYR A 713 5.43 21.26 -11.09
N LEU A 714 4.36 21.77 -11.68
CA LEU A 714 4.34 23.11 -12.28
C LEU A 714 4.59 24.21 -11.23
N PRO A 715 5.26 25.32 -11.58
CA PRO A 715 5.54 26.42 -10.65
C PRO A 715 4.30 26.99 -9.96
N ASP A 716 3.17 27.05 -10.67
CA ASP A 716 1.90 27.53 -10.11
C ASP A 716 1.36 26.62 -9.02
N TRP A 717 1.52 25.29 -9.17
CA TRP A 717 1.13 24.29 -8.17
C TRP A 717 2.08 24.29 -6.96
N LEU A 718 3.37 24.53 -7.16
CA LEU A 718 4.33 24.72 -6.07
C LEU A 718 4.00 25.99 -5.26
N LYS A 719 3.66 27.08 -5.95
CA LYS A 719 3.19 28.33 -5.32
C LYS A 719 1.87 28.10 -4.57
N PHE A 720 0.95 27.31 -5.13
CA PHE A 720 -0.30 26.94 -4.48
C PHE A 720 -0.06 26.18 -3.18
N ARG A 721 0.76 25.12 -3.22
CA ARG A 721 1.16 24.34 -2.03
C ARG A 721 1.80 25.23 -0.97
N ARG A 722 2.70 26.15 -1.38
CA ARG A 722 3.35 27.10 -0.46
C ARG A 722 2.35 28.07 0.18
N ASN A 723 1.40 28.60 -0.58
CA ASN A 723 0.33 29.45 -0.03
C ASN A 723 -0.56 28.69 0.96
N LEU A 724 -0.91 27.45 0.63
CA LEU A 724 -1.79 26.59 1.43
C LEU A 724 -1.17 26.25 2.79
N ILE A 725 0.13 25.96 2.82
CA ILE A 725 0.82 25.48 4.02
C ILE A 725 1.50 26.62 4.78
N ILE A 726 2.23 27.51 4.09
CA ILE A 726 3.15 28.48 4.70
C ILE A 726 2.58 29.90 4.63
N ASP A 727 2.37 30.44 3.43
CA ASP A 727 2.28 31.89 3.24
C ASP A 727 0.92 32.49 3.65
N LYS A 728 -0.20 31.74 3.56
CA LYS A 728 -1.56 32.24 3.83
C LYS A 728 -2.38 31.29 4.69
N GLU A 729 -2.83 31.76 5.85
CA GLU A 729 -3.72 31.01 6.74
C GLU A 729 -5.09 30.72 6.12
N THR A 730 -5.65 31.68 5.36
CA THR A 730 -6.91 31.52 4.64
C THR A 730 -6.77 32.00 3.22
N GLY A 731 -7.45 31.35 2.28
CA GLY A 731 -7.49 31.83 0.91
C GLY A 731 -8.40 31.02 0.00
N ASN A 732 -8.49 31.49 -1.23
CA ASN A 732 -9.14 30.80 -2.33
C ASN A 732 -8.27 30.87 -3.58
N MET A 733 -8.35 29.85 -4.42
CA MET A 733 -7.60 29.77 -5.67
C MET A 733 -8.28 28.81 -6.63
N THR A 734 -8.32 29.15 -7.92
CA THR A 734 -8.89 28.29 -8.96
C THR A 734 -7.78 27.64 -9.76
N MET A 735 -7.78 26.31 -9.85
CA MET A 735 -6.75 25.54 -10.54
C MET A 735 -7.37 24.62 -11.58
N TYR A 736 -6.68 24.48 -12.72
CA TYR A 736 -7.04 23.50 -13.74
C TYR A 736 -6.46 22.14 -13.35
N ALA A 737 -7.32 21.26 -12.82
CA ALA A 737 -6.93 20.06 -12.08
C ALA A 737 -7.59 18.79 -12.63
N LYS A 738 -7.03 17.63 -12.29
CA LYS A 738 -7.59 16.31 -12.56
C LYS A 738 -8.49 15.90 -11.39
N ASN A 739 -9.79 15.76 -11.64
CA ASN A 739 -10.69 15.11 -10.69
C ASN A 739 -10.66 13.60 -10.95
N ILE A 740 -9.87 12.89 -10.15
CA ILE A 740 -9.57 11.47 -10.31
C ILE A 740 -10.67 10.65 -9.62
N TYR A 741 -11.17 9.60 -10.28
CA TYR A 741 -12.16 8.67 -9.74
C TYR A 741 -11.96 7.26 -10.30
N GLU A 742 -12.74 6.28 -9.83
CA GLU A 742 -12.62 4.88 -10.24
C GLU A 742 -11.18 4.35 -10.08
N ASP A 743 -10.59 4.62 -8.91
CA ASP A 743 -9.23 4.22 -8.53
C ASP A 743 -8.11 4.68 -9.48
N GLY A 744 -8.31 5.79 -10.19
CA GLY A 744 -7.32 6.35 -11.11
C GLY A 744 -7.30 5.64 -12.46
N MET A 745 -8.40 4.98 -12.85
CA MET A 745 -8.62 4.50 -14.23
C MET A 745 -9.22 5.59 -15.12
N ARG A 746 -9.86 6.60 -14.51
CA ARG A 746 -10.45 7.74 -15.19
C ARG A 746 -10.18 9.03 -14.41
N ALA A 747 -10.16 10.15 -15.12
CA ALA A 747 -10.17 11.46 -14.50
C ALA A 747 -10.91 12.44 -15.42
N THR A 748 -11.64 13.39 -14.83
CA THR A 748 -12.19 14.55 -15.54
C THR A 748 -11.22 15.72 -15.40
N LEU A 749 -11.02 16.46 -16.49
CA LEU A 749 -10.21 17.68 -16.48
C LEU A 749 -11.15 18.88 -16.31
N GLU A 750 -11.01 19.60 -15.22
CA GLU A 750 -11.90 20.72 -14.91
C GLU A 750 -11.22 21.82 -14.10
N ASN A 751 -11.78 23.02 -14.18
CA ASN A 751 -11.41 24.11 -13.28
C ASN A 751 -12.08 23.86 -11.93
N ARG A 752 -11.25 23.64 -10.89
CA ARG A 752 -11.70 23.44 -9.51
C ARG A 752 -11.34 24.65 -8.67
N GLN A 753 -12.27 25.08 -7.82
CA GLN A 753 -12.06 26.14 -6.84
C GLN A 753 -11.65 25.51 -5.52
N TYR A 754 -10.46 25.87 -5.04
CA TYR A 754 -9.93 25.44 -3.75
C TYR A 754 -10.07 26.57 -2.75
N PHE A 755 -10.69 26.27 -1.63
CA PHE A 755 -10.82 27.16 -0.48
C PHE A 755 -10.10 26.51 0.70
N TRP A 756 -9.30 27.26 1.47
CA TRP A 756 -8.61 26.68 2.61
C TRP A 756 -8.58 27.60 3.84
N ARG A 757 -8.46 26.98 5.00
CA ARG A 757 -8.27 27.64 6.30
C ARG A 757 -7.40 26.78 7.21
N ARG A 758 -6.40 27.40 7.84
CA ARG A 758 -5.53 26.79 8.85
C ARG A 758 -6.25 26.67 10.20
N VAL A 759 -5.98 25.58 10.92
CA VAL A 759 -6.57 25.20 12.20
C VAL A 759 -5.43 24.86 13.17
N LEU A 760 -5.36 25.59 14.29
CA LEU A 760 -4.38 25.42 15.36
C LEU A 760 -2.91 25.38 14.89
N ASP A 761 -2.57 26.04 13.78
CA ASP A 761 -1.25 26.05 13.13
C ASP A 761 -0.65 24.70 12.70
N HIS A 762 -1.40 23.61 12.87
CA HIS A 762 -0.96 22.25 12.51
C HIS A 762 -1.70 21.70 11.30
N TYR A 763 -3.01 21.91 11.19
CA TYR A 763 -3.80 21.36 10.09
C TYR A 763 -4.36 22.47 9.20
N THR A 764 -4.54 22.16 7.93
CA THR A 764 -5.22 23.02 6.96
C THR A 764 -6.37 22.24 6.34
N VAL A 765 -7.58 22.77 6.52
CA VAL A 765 -8.79 22.23 5.90
C VAL A 765 -8.93 22.86 4.53
N VAL A 766 -9.11 22.04 3.51
CA VAL A 766 -9.28 22.46 2.12
C VAL A 766 -10.58 21.88 1.58
N VAL A 767 -11.39 22.72 0.94
CA VAL A 767 -12.59 22.30 0.20
C VAL A 767 -12.35 22.58 -1.28
N ALA A 768 -12.45 21.53 -2.10
CA ALA A 768 -12.38 21.63 -3.55
C ALA A 768 -13.77 21.46 -4.14
N LEU A 769 -14.24 22.46 -4.91
CA LEU A 769 -15.53 22.44 -5.58
C LEU A 769 -15.34 22.57 -7.10
N PRO A 770 -16.11 21.83 -7.93
CA PRO A 770 -16.12 22.05 -9.36
C PRO A 770 -16.84 23.37 -9.70
N THR A 771 -16.36 24.07 -10.71
CA THR A 771 -16.94 25.34 -11.18
C THR A 771 -18.41 25.28 -11.66
N PRO A 772 -18.86 24.25 -12.41
CA PRO A 772 -20.25 24.17 -12.86
C PRO A 772 -21.28 23.86 -11.74
N ASP A 773 -20.85 23.31 -10.60
CA ASP A 773 -21.77 22.88 -9.52
C ASP A 773 -21.89 23.92 -8.39
N ALA A 774 -21.80 25.21 -8.72
CA ALA A 774 -21.90 26.30 -7.76
C ALA A 774 -23.29 26.41 -7.09
N HIS A 775 -24.31 25.72 -7.62
CA HIS A 775 -25.69 25.77 -7.12
C HIS A 775 -26.31 24.39 -7.08
N TRP A 776 -27.20 24.16 -6.11
CA TRP A 776 -27.96 22.92 -5.99
C TRP A 776 -29.41 23.18 -5.59
N ALA A 777 -30.26 22.19 -5.85
CA ALA A 777 -31.66 22.23 -5.47
C ALA A 777 -31.81 21.96 -3.97
N GLY A 778 -31.89 23.04 -3.20
CA GLY A 778 -32.02 23.02 -1.76
C GLY A 778 -33.40 23.35 -1.25
N SER A 779 -33.54 23.14 0.05
CA SER A 779 -34.76 23.41 0.78
C SER A 779 -34.41 23.89 2.18
N GLU A 780 -34.67 25.17 2.47
CA GLU A 780 -34.74 25.66 3.84
C GLU A 780 -36.01 25.11 4.49
N SER A 781 -35.94 23.89 5.04
CA SER A 781 -37.05 23.36 5.82
C SER A 781 -36.56 22.62 7.04
N GLN A 782 -37.08 23.02 8.19
CA GLN A 782 -36.95 22.26 9.43
C GLN A 782 -37.60 20.88 9.28
N PHE A 783 -37.03 19.87 9.95
CA PHE A 783 -37.59 18.53 9.94
C PHE A 783 -38.87 18.48 10.81
N THR A 784 -40.02 18.68 10.16
CA THR A 784 -41.34 18.72 10.81
C THR A 784 -42.01 17.35 10.87
N MET A 785 -42.94 17.18 11.81
CA MET A 785 -43.75 15.96 11.97
C MET A 785 -44.55 15.62 10.70
N LYS A 786 -45.19 16.62 10.07
CA LYS A 786 -45.96 16.44 8.82
C LYS A 786 -45.09 15.94 7.68
N LEU A 787 -43.86 16.45 7.58
CA LEU A 787 -42.90 16.02 6.57
C LEU A 787 -42.46 14.57 6.81
N ALA A 788 -42.21 14.20 8.06
CA ALA A 788 -41.83 12.84 8.44
C ALA A 788 -42.96 11.83 8.16
N GLU A 789 -44.21 12.14 8.49
CA GLU A 789 -45.36 11.27 8.23
C GLU A 789 -45.57 11.04 6.72
N ALA A 790 -45.50 12.10 5.91
CA ALA A 790 -45.62 11.99 4.45
C ALA A 790 -44.48 11.17 3.84
N ALA A 791 -43.24 11.38 4.30
CA ALA A 791 -42.08 10.62 3.83
C ALA A 791 -42.14 9.14 4.26
N LEU A 792 -42.56 8.86 5.49
CA LEU A 792 -42.75 7.49 5.99
C LEU A 792 -43.76 6.73 5.12
N LYS A 793 -44.88 7.38 4.77
CA LYS A 793 -45.90 6.78 3.88
C LYS A 793 -45.35 6.49 2.48
N SER A 794 -44.46 7.32 1.97
CA SER A 794 -43.81 7.08 0.67
C SER A 794 -42.80 5.94 0.75
N LEU A 795 -41.83 6.03 1.68
CA LEU A 795 -40.72 5.09 1.81
C LEU A 795 -41.15 3.69 2.29
N SER A 796 -42.25 3.57 3.03
CA SER A 796 -42.76 2.27 3.49
C SER A 796 -43.42 1.43 2.38
N ARG A 797 -43.71 2.05 1.23
CA ARG A 797 -44.37 1.40 0.09
C ARG A 797 -43.39 1.16 -1.05
N THR A 798 -42.46 2.07 -1.27
CA THR A 798 -41.51 1.99 -2.38
C THR A 798 -40.17 1.40 -1.95
N ASP A 799 -39.55 0.60 -2.81
CA ASP A 799 -38.15 0.25 -2.64
C ASP A 799 -37.25 1.48 -2.77
N PHE A 800 -36.27 1.57 -1.88
CA PHE A 800 -35.27 2.61 -1.89
C PHE A 800 -33.99 2.08 -1.27
N ALA A 801 -32.88 2.73 -1.60
CA ALA A 801 -31.62 2.54 -0.92
C ALA A 801 -31.06 3.90 -0.55
N VAL A 802 -30.20 3.87 0.45
CA VAL A 802 -29.54 5.07 0.94
C VAL A 802 -28.05 4.82 0.89
N GLN A 803 -27.27 5.84 0.51
CA GLN A 803 -25.81 5.77 0.41
C GLN A 803 -25.17 4.91 1.51
N PRO A 804 -24.72 3.68 1.17
CA PRO A 804 -24.09 2.80 2.12
C PRO A 804 -22.63 3.22 2.23
N ASP A 805 -22.16 3.44 3.45
CA ASP A 805 -20.74 3.64 3.68
C ASP A 805 -20.03 2.29 3.64
N TRP A 806 -19.17 2.12 2.63
CA TRP A 806 -18.22 0.99 2.52
C TRP A 806 -17.08 1.08 3.55
N TRP A 807 -17.08 2.10 4.41
CA TRP A 807 -16.10 2.29 5.49
C TRP A 807 -16.64 1.90 6.88
N GLY A 808 -17.52 0.90 6.96
CA GLY A 808 -17.84 0.15 8.18
C GLY A 808 -18.54 0.85 9.36
N PHE A 809 -18.40 2.17 9.59
CA PHE A 809 -18.80 2.78 10.87
C PHE A 809 -19.34 4.23 10.81
N VAL A 810 -19.28 4.89 9.66
CA VAL A 810 -19.78 6.27 9.53
C VAL A 810 -21.30 6.23 9.31
N ARG A 811 -22.06 6.95 10.14
CA ARG A 811 -23.51 7.14 10.00
C ARG A 811 -23.77 8.58 9.57
N LEU A 812 -24.15 8.75 8.31
CA LEU A 812 -24.33 10.07 7.68
C LEU A 812 -25.59 10.81 8.17
N TYR A 813 -26.67 10.08 8.47
CA TYR A 813 -27.98 10.66 8.82
C TYR A 813 -28.17 10.85 10.32
N CYS A 814 -27.96 9.78 11.09
CA CYS A 814 -28.20 9.75 12.52
C CYS A 814 -27.11 8.96 13.25
N ARG A 815 -26.57 9.52 14.32
CA ARG A 815 -25.67 8.84 15.26
C ARG A 815 -26.51 8.29 16.41
N HIS A 816 -26.32 7.02 16.81
CA HIS A 816 -27.06 6.41 17.93
C HIS A 816 -26.27 5.25 18.57
N VAL A 817 -26.53 4.92 19.84
CA VAL A 817 -25.84 3.78 20.49
C VAL A 817 -26.59 2.47 20.24
N GLU A 818 -27.92 2.51 20.35
CA GLU A 818 -28.86 1.41 20.07
C GLU A 818 -30.20 2.01 19.58
N PRO A 819 -31.01 1.29 18.78
CA PRO A 819 -30.88 -0.12 18.41
C PRO A 819 -29.84 -0.39 17.31
N HIS A 820 -29.40 -1.65 17.21
CA HIS A 820 -28.66 -2.13 16.04
C HIS A 820 -29.65 -2.33 14.88
N PHE A 821 -29.27 -1.93 13.68
CA PHE A 821 -30.10 -2.07 12.48
C PHE A 821 -29.43 -3.02 11.50
N ASP A 822 -30.21 -3.93 10.93
CA ASP A 822 -29.73 -4.88 9.91
C ASP A 822 -29.38 -4.17 8.59
N SER A 823 -30.07 -3.06 8.28
CA SER A 823 -29.84 -2.24 7.08
C SER A 823 -29.92 -0.74 7.38
N ARG A 824 -29.34 0.09 6.51
CA ARG A 824 -29.36 1.56 6.64
C ARG A 824 -30.75 2.15 6.36
N GLU A 825 -31.51 1.49 5.50
CA GLU A 825 -32.88 1.81 5.19
C GLU A 825 -33.76 1.67 6.44
N ALA A 826 -33.54 0.62 7.24
CA ALA A 826 -34.22 0.42 8.51
C ALA A 826 -33.85 1.49 9.55
N GLU A 827 -32.57 1.92 9.58
CA GLU A 827 -32.11 3.02 10.43
C GLU A 827 -32.87 4.33 10.10
N VAL A 828 -32.89 4.71 8.83
CA VAL A 828 -33.58 5.92 8.37
C VAL A 828 -35.07 5.86 8.66
N LEU A 829 -35.73 4.75 8.34
CA LEU A 829 -37.16 4.56 8.61
C LEU A 829 -37.48 4.66 10.11
N HIS A 830 -36.61 4.12 10.98
CA HIS A 830 -36.78 4.22 12.42
C HIS A 830 -36.81 5.67 12.91
N PHE A 831 -35.86 6.50 12.46
CA PHE A 831 -35.79 7.90 12.89
C PHE A 831 -36.90 8.77 12.28
N ILE A 832 -37.32 8.48 11.04
CA ILE A 832 -38.48 9.14 10.43
C ILE A 832 -39.76 8.79 11.21
N ARG A 833 -39.97 7.51 11.52
CA ARG A 833 -41.12 7.05 12.32
C ARG A 833 -41.14 7.67 13.72
N ARG A 834 -39.99 7.75 14.38
CA ARG A 834 -39.92 8.44 15.68
C ARG A 834 -40.32 9.91 15.58
N ARG A 835 -39.91 10.61 14.51
CA ARG A 835 -40.32 12.01 14.31
C ARG A 835 -41.81 12.15 13.99
N SER A 836 -42.43 11.18 13.31
CA SER A 836 -43.88 11.20 13.10
C SER A 836 -44.64 10.98 14.40
N ASP A 837 -44.13 10.13 15.28
CA ASP A 837 -44.80 9.76 16.53
C ASP A 837 -44.60 10.82 17.64
N GLU A 838 -43.46 11.52 17.66
CA GLU A 838 -43.09 12.48 18.72
C GLU A 838 -42.84 13.93 18.19
N PRO A 839 -43.72 14.91 18.50
CA PRO A 839 -43.61 16.28 17.99
C PRO A 839 -42.47 17.10 18.62
N ASN A 840 -42.06 16.78 19.85
CA ASN A 840 -40.95 17.44 20.57
C ASN A 840 -39.66 16.61 20.59
N PHE A 841 -39.55 15.62 19.68
CA PHE A 841 -38.33 14.82 19.52
C PHE A 841 -37.15 15.71 19.14
N ALA A 842 -36.33 16.08 20.12
CA ALA A 842 -35.08 16.76 19.86
C ALA A 842 -34.14 15.77 19.17
N MET A 843 -33.83 15.99 17.89
CA MET A 843 -32.83 15.21 17.14
C MET A 843 -31.38 15.42 17.63
N LYS A 844 -31.22 16.04 18.81
CA LYS A 844 -29.96 16.27 19.49
C LYS A 844 -30.04 15.76 20.91
N LYS A 845 -29.28 14.70 21.22
CA LYS A 845 -28.64 14.45 22.52
C LYS A 845 -27.64 13.31 22.37
N LEU A 846 -26.36 13.61 22.20
CA LEU A 846 -25.27 12.64 22.37
C LEU A 846 -24.27 13.13 23.40
N ASN A 847 -24.23 12.46 24.55
CA ASN A 847 -23.18 12.57 25.55
C ASN A 847 -22.26 11.33 25.56
N HIS A 848 -22.59 10.25 24.83
CA HIS A 848 -22.07 8.87 25.05
C HIS A 848 -21.67 8.08 23.77
N ILE A 849 -21.00 8.69 22.77
CA ILE A 849 -20.89 8.09 21.41
C ILE A 849 -19.88 6.94 21.29
N PHE A 850 -18.72 7.03 21.93
CA PHE A 850 -17.63 6.05 21.87
C PHE A 850 -17.34 5.54 23.27
N SER A 851 -18.41 5.38 24.05
CA SER A 851 -18.35 4.80 25.37
C SER A 851 -18.44 3.27 25.32
N PRO A 852 -17.34 2.53 25.57
CA PRO A 852 -17.35 1.17 26.08
C PRO A 852 -18.36 0.84 27.17
N ILE A 853 -18.85 1.85 27.89
CA ILE A 853 -19.86 1.72 28.92
C ILE A 853 -21.19 2.08 28.26
N PRO A 854 -22.09 1.11 28.04
CA PRO A 854 -23.39 1.42 27.47
C PRO A 854 -24.14 2.37 28.42
N PRO A 855 -24.85 3.38 27.89
CA PRO A 855 -25.67 4.27 28.70
C PRO A 855 -26.73 3.45 29.45
N LEU A 856 -27.16 3.94 30.61
CA LEU A 856 -28.28 3.35 31.34
C LEU A 856 -29.51 3.26 30.43
N LEU A 857 -30.37 2.25 30.63
CA LEU A 857 -31.53 1.96 29.74
C LEU A 857 -32.49 3.15 29.55
N LEU A 858 -32.42 4.16 30.43
CA LEU A 858 -33.16 5.43 30.39
C LEU A 858 -32.46 6.59 29.63
N GLU A 859 -31.17 6.48 29.31
CA GLU A 859 -30.36 7.53 28.69
C GLU A 859 -30.06 7.21 27.21
N LYS A 860 -31.11 7.12 26.38
CA LYS A 860 -30.90 6.88 24.93
C LYS A 860 -30.47 8.17 24.23
N THR A 861 -29.21 8.21 23.83
CA THR A 861 -28.59 9.33 23.13
C THR A 861 -28.51 9.11 21.62
N TYR A 862 -29.03 10.04 20.81
CA TYR A 862 -28.92 10.09 19.35
C TYR A 862 -28.70 11.53 18.85
N GLN A 863 -28.01 11.69 17.73
CA GLN A 863 -27.76 12.98 17.08
C GLN A 863 -27.94 12.83 15.58
N CYS A 864 -28.96 13.47 15.02
CA CYS A 864 -29.21 13.47 13.59
C CYS A 864 -28.96 14.86 12.99
N ASP A 865 -28.55 14.89 11.73
CA ASP A 865 -28.57 16.12 10.95
C ASP A 865 -30.01 16.36 10.45
N GLU A 866 -30.73 17.24 11.14
CA GLU A 866 -32.11 17.60 10.79
C GLU A 866 -32.24 18.15 9.37
N GLY A 867 -31.23 18.87 8.88
CA GLY A 867 -31.24 19.44 7.53
C GLY A 867 -31.13 18.35 6.47
N LEU A 868 -30.22 17.39 6.68
CA LEU A 868 -30.06 16.25 5.78
C LEU A 868 -31.30 15.35 5.78
N MET A 869 -31.86 15.05 6.96
CA MET A 869 -33.09 14.25 7.09
C MET A 869 -34.30 14.92 6.44
N ALA A 870 -34.46 16.24 6.61
CA ALA A 870 -35.53 16.98 5.96
C ALA A 870 -35.40 16.96 4.43
N ARG A 871 -34.18 17.11 3.90
CA ARG A 871 -33.91 17.03 2.46
C ARG A 871 -34.24 15.63 1.92
N LEU A 872 -33.80 14.58 2.59
CA LEU A 872 -34.11 13.19 2.22
C LEU A 872 -35.62 12.95 2.14
N CYS A 873 -36.36 13.41 3.15
CA CYS A 873 -37.81 13.26 3.21
C CYS A 873 -38.51 13.98 2.07
N LYS A 874 -38.04 15.17 1.68
CA LYS A 874 -38.59 15.91 0.52
C LYS A 874 -38.32 15.20 -0.80
N ASP A 875 -37.11 14.71 -1.01
CA ASP A 875 -36.77 13.97 -2.23
C ASP A 875 -37.59 12.66 -2.33
N ALA A 876 -37.82 12.00 -1.19
CA ALA A 876 -38.70 10.83 -1.11
C ALA A 876 -40.16 11.17 -1.48
N ILE A 877 -40.69 12.29 -1.00
CA ILE A 877 -42.06 12.73 -1.32
C ILE A 877 -42.17 13.13 -2.80
N ALA A 878 -41.21 13.88 -3.33
CA ALA A 878 -41.21 14.31 -4.73
C ALA A 878 -41.18 13.11 -5.69
N THR A 879 -40.36 12.11 -5.39
CA THR A 879 -40.20 10.93 -6.24
C THR A 879 -41.25 9.83 -5.99
N ASP A 880 -42.18 10.03 -5.05
CA ASP A 880 -43.19 9.05 -4.64
C ASP A 880 -44.08 8.60 -5.81
N LYS A 881 -44.59 9.58 -6.57
CA LYS A 881 -45.49 9.33 -7.70
C LYS A 881 -44.81 8.45 -8.76
N TRP A 882 -43.56 8.79 -9.09
CA TRP A 882 -42.76 8.03 -10.05
C TRP A 882 -42.50 6.62 -9.51
N ALA A 883 -42.04 6.48 -8.27
CA ALA A 883 -41.71 5.17 -7.69
C ALA A 883 -42.92 4.21 -7.56
N ARG A 884 -44.11 4.73 -7.22
CA ARG A 884 -45.33 3.91 -7.04
C ARG A 884 -45.92 3.34 -8.32
N GLU A 885 -45.55 3.84 -9.50
CA GLU A 885 -46.06 3.27 -10.75
C GLU A 885 -45.71 1.78 -10.91
N HIS A 886 -44.69 1.30 -10.18
CA HIS A 886 -44.21 -0.08 -10.14
C HIS A 886 -45.09 -1.04 -9.31
N GLU A 887 -45.83 -0.56 -8.29
CA GLU A 887 -46.53 -1.41 -7.30
C GLU A 887 -47.92 -1.94 -7.75
N HIS A 888 -48.37 -1.64 -8.97
CA HIS A 888 -49.68 -2.13 -9.42
C HIS A 888 -49.64 -3.65 -9.70
N PRO A 889 -50.44 -4.50 -9.00
CA PRO A 889 -50.32 -5.97 -9.02
C PRO A 889 -50.51 -6.65 -10.40
N HIS A 890 -51.04 -5.93 -11.38
CA HIS A 890 -51.28 -6.40 -12.75
C HIS A 890 -50.27 -5.83 -13.77
N ARG A 891 -49.16 -5.25 -13.29
CA ARG A 891 -48.13 -4.59 -14.11
C ARG A 891 -46.71 -4.97 -13.68
N ALA A 892 -46.46 -6.25 -13.41
CA ALA A 892 -45.15 -6.81 -13.79
C ALA A 892 -45.08 -6.74 -15.31
N ARG A 893 -44.75 -5.55 -15.83
CA ARG A 893 -44.83 -5.27 -17.26
C ARG A 893 -43.61 -5.88 -17.91
N ASP A 894 -43.81 -7.08 -18.42
CA ASP A 894 -43.04 -7.59 -19.55
C ASP A 894 -42.95 -6.48 -20.60
N CYS A 895 -41.79 -5.85 -20.70
CA CYS A 895 -41.48 -4.86 -21.72
C CYS A 895 -41.19 -5.59 -23.03
N SER A 896 -42.21 -6.21 -23.61
CA SER A 896 -42.14 -6.90 -24.91
C SER A 896 -41.75 -5.96 -26.07
N THR A 897 -41.84 -4.65 -25.86
CA THR A 897 -41.49 -3.59 -26.83
C THR A 897 -40.15 -2.90 -26.54
N CYS A 898 -39.40 -3.32 -25.52
CA CYS A 898 -38.09 -2.75 -25.22
C CYS A 898 -37.03 -3.25 -26.22
N GLU A 899 -36.59 -2.39 -27.15
CA GLU A 899 -35.54 -2.73 -28.13
C GLU A 899 -34.18 -3.07 -27.46
N LEU A 900 -33.88 -2.49 -26.28
CA LEU A 900 -32.66 -2.76 -25.50
C LEU A 900 -32.86 -3.88 -24.45
N GLY A 901 -33.94 -4.66 -24.53
CA GLY A 901 -34.18 -5.77 -23.61
C GLY A 901 -34.48 -5.33 -22.18
N SER A 902 -33.94 -6.07 -21.20
CA SER A 902 -34.27 -5.89 -19.78
C SER A 902 -33.41 -4.81 -19.12
N ILE A 903 -34.04 -3.90 -18.38
CA ILE A 903 -33.37 -2.71 -17.82
C ILE A 903 -33.90 -2.37 -16.42
N THR A 904 -33.04 -1.72 -15.62
CA THR A 904 -33.43 -1.11 -14.33
C THR A 904 -33.32 0.40 -14.45
N THR A 905 -34.44 1.14 -14.42
CA THR A 905 -34.42 2.61 -14.40
C THR A 905 -34.21 3.11 -12.97
N PHE A 906 -33.57 4.26 -12.80
CA PHE A 906 -33.26 4.80 -11.48
C PHE A 906 -33.29 6.33 -11.41
N PHE A 907 -33.51 6.83 -10.19
CA PHE A 907 -33.26 8.20 -9.78
C PHE A 907 -32.32 8.18 -8.56
N ALA A 908 -31.24 8.94 -8.64
CA ALA A 908 -30.28 9.15 -7.57
C ALA A 908 -30.22 10.64 -7.22
N SER A 909 -30.44 10.97 -5.96
CA SER A 909 -30.35 12.35 -5.46
C SER A 909 -28.95 12.68 -4.94
N GLU A 910 -28.67 13.97 -4.76
CA GLU A 910 -27.41 14.42 -4.17
C GLU A 910 -27.24 14.10 -2.67
N ASN A 911 -28.32 13.85 -1.94
CA ASN A 911 -28.24 13.52 -0.50
C ASN A 911 -28.01 12.03 -0.25
N GLY A 912 -28.09 11.19 -1.29
CA GLY A 912 -27.84 9.75 -1.20
C GLY A 912 -29.08 8.87 -1.25
N LEU A 913 -30.29 9.41 -1.49
CA LEU A 913 -31.47 8.59 -1.83
C LEU A 913 -31.35 8.05 -3.25
N THR A 914 -31.47 6.74 -3.41
CA THR A 914 -31.63 6.06 -4.69
C THR A 914 -32.96 5.29 -4.74
N ARG A 915 -33.70 5.46 -5.83
CA ARG A 915 -34.93 4.71 -6.14
C ARG A 915 -34.85 4.11 -7.53
N TRP A 916 -35.47 2.96 -7.74
CA TRP A 916 -35.41 2.25 -9.01
C TRP A 916 -36.75 1.62 -9.41
N GLN A 917 -36.87 1.30 -10.69
CA GLN A 917 -37.92 0.46 -11.23
C GLN A 917 -37.29 -0.62 -12.13
N VAL A 918 -37.79 -1.84 -12.00
CA VAL A 918 -37.27 -2.99 -12.75
C VAL A 918 -38.19 -3.28 -13.93
N HIS A 919 -37.63 -3.42 -15.13
CA HIS A 919 -38.35 -3.74 -16.36
C HIS A 919 -37.82 -5.04 -16.98
N HIS A 920 -38.62 -6.09 -16.96
CA HIS A 920 -38.27 -7.39 -17.54
C HIS A 920 -38.62 -7.42 -19.03
N ALA A 921 -37.74 -7.95 -19.87
CA ALA A 921 -38.03 -8.23 -21.28
C ALA A 921 -37.93 -9.74 -21.53
N THR A 922 -38.63 -10.24 -22.56
CA THR A 922 -38.52 -11.62 -23.03
C THR A 922 -37.18 -11.80 -23.74
N SER A 923 -36.09 -11.89 -22.99
CA SER A 923 -34.73 -12.07 -23.52
C SER A 923 -34.05 -13.25 -22.85
N GLU A 924 -33.16 -13.94 -23.59
CA GLU A 924 -32.34 -15.02 -23.06
C GLU A 924 -31.17 -14.54 -22.17
N HIS A 925 -30.97 -13.22 -22.05
CA HIS A 925 -29.88 -12.62 -21.28
C HIS A 925 -30.20 -12.48 -19.78
N ALA A 926 -29.22 -11.99 -19.01
CA ALA A 926 -29.32 -11.82 -17.57
C ALA A 926 -30.49 -10.89 -17.16
N ALA A 927 -31.27 -11.32 -16.17
CA ALA A 927 -32.38 -10.54 -15.62
C ALA A 927 -31.89 -9.27 -14.91
N PRO A 928 -32.69 -8.19 -14.93
CA PRO A 928 -32.36 -6.92 -14.30
C PRO A 928 -32.28 -7.06 -12.77
N VAL A 929 -31.26 -6.45 -12.19
CA VAL A 929 -30.98 -6.51 -10.75
C VAL A 929 -31.57 -5.29 -10.06
N GLU A 930 -31.87 -5.41 -8.77
CA GLU A 930 -32.30 -4.30 -7.91
C GLU A 930 -31.29 -3.14 -7.90
N GLY A 931 -31.81 -1.91 -7.82
CA GLY A 931 -30.99 -0.70 -7.80
C GLY A 931 -30.18 -0.49 -6.51
N SER A 932 -30.46 -1.24 -5.44
CA SER A 932 -29.70 -1.23 -4.18
C SER A 932 -28.20 -1.53 -4.38
N VAL A 933 -27.86 -2.22 -5.47
CA VAL A 933 -26.48 -2.51 -5.90
C VAL A 933 -25.66 -1.24 -6.19
N TRP A 934 -26.29 -0.14 -6.61
CA TRP A 934 -25.63 1.16 -6.91
C TRP A 934 -26.04 2.25 -5.93
N ALA A 935 -26.12 1.91 -4.65
CA ALA A 935 -26.62 2.84 -3.65
C ALA A 935 -25.65 3.99 -3.30
N ARG A 936 -24.39 4.03 -3.78
CA ARG A 936 -23.39 5.05 -3.34
C ARG A 936 -23.66 6.49 -3.83
N GLY A 937 -24.75 6.72 -4.57
CA GLY A 937 -25.26 8.05 -4.93
C GLY A 937 -24.18 8.95 -5.56
N PRO A 938 -23.90 10.15 -5.01
CA PRO A 938 -22.91 11.10 -5.56
C PRO A 938 -21.47 10.59 -5.65
N ARG A 939 -21.14 9.51 -4.94
CA ARG A 939 -19.81 8.87 -5.01
C ARG A 939 -19.67 7.91 -6.19
N GLU A 940 -20.76 7.53 -6.85
CA GLU A 940 -20.68 6.65 -8.03
C GLU A 940 -20.00 7.36 -9.22
N ALA A 941 -19.18 6.61 -9.97
CA ALA A 941 -18.44 7.15 -11.10
C ALA A 941 -19.36 7.69 -12.22
N TRP A 942 -20.49 7.02 -12.46
CA TRP A 942 -21.50 7.47 -13.42
C TRP A 942 -22.21 8.76 -12.95
N TYR A 943 -22.39 8.96 -11.64
CA TYR A 943 -23.01 10.17 -11.09
C TYR A 943 -22.09 11.37 -11.31
N ARG A 944 -20.80 11.24 -10.95
CA ARG A 944 -19.80 12.29 -11.14
C ARG A 944 -19.66 12.70 -12.61
N ARG A 945 -19.68 11.74 -13.54
CA ARG A 945 -19.64 12.00 -14.98
C ARG A 945 -20.89 12.73 -15.49
N ALA A 946 -22.07 12.29 -15.07
CA ALA A 946 -23.33 12.91 -15.44
C ALA A 946 -23.43 14.36 -14.93
N ALA A 947 -22.97 14.63 -13.70
CA ALA A 947 -22.94 15.97 -13.13
C ALA A 947 -21.97 16.91 -13.86
N HIS A 948 -20.77 16.43 -14.20
CA HIS A 948 -19.76 17.23 -14.92
C HIS A 948 -20.24 17.72 -16.31
N ARG A 949 -21.06 16.94 -17.02
CA ARG A 949 -21.67 17.34 -18.31
C ARG A 949 -23.18 17.06 -18.34
N PRO A 950 -24.01 17.94 -17.77
CA PRO A 950 -25.43 17.67 -17.53
C PRO A 950 -26.27 17.55 -18.81
N ALA A 951 -25.83 18.17 -19.90
CA ALA A 951 -26.56 18.19 -21.16
C ALA A 951 -26.54 16.85 -21.93
N ALA A 952 -25.56 15.97 -21.69
CA ALA A 952 -25.38 14.73 -22.43
C ALA A 952 -25.81 13.50 -21.61
N LEU A 953 -26.29 12.46 -22.30
CA LEU A 953 -26.48 11.14 -21.71
C LEU A 953 -25.14 10.40 -21.66
N HIS A 954 -24.68 10.04 -20.47
CA HIS A 954 -23.40 9.37 -20.26
C HIS A 954 -23.59 7.89 -20.10
N VAL A 955 -23.04 7.11 -21.03
CA VAL A 955 -22.91 5.67 -20.86
C VAL A 955 -21.58 5.35 -20.19
N HIS A 956 -21.65 4.60 -19.10
CA HIS A 956 -20.54 4.19 -18.27
C HIS A 956 -20.34 2.68 -18.36
N ALA A 957 -19.17 2.31 -18.87
CA ALA A 957 -18.62 0.98 -18.76
C ALA A 957 -17.62 0.95 -17.58
N PRO A 958 -17.89 0.17 -16.53
CA PRO A 958 -16.93 -0.04 -15.46
C PRO A 958 -15.61 -0.58 -16.05
N ALA A 959 -14.49 0.02 -15.66
CA ALA A 959 -13.18 -0.41 -16.10
C ALA A 959 -12.89 -1.81 -15.53
N ARG A 960 -12.71 -2.81 -16.40
CA ARG A 960 -12.29 -4.14 -15.95
C ARG A 960 -10.84 -4.06 -15.50
N ARG A 961 -10.57 -4.45 -14.25
CA ARG A 961 -9.19 -4.63 -13.79
C ARG A 961 -8.64 -5.94 -14.36
N PRO A 962 -7.47 -5.94 -15.00
CA PRO A 962 -6.73 -7.18 -15.24
C PRO A 962 -6.52 -7.96 -13.93
N GLN A 963 -7.32 -9.00 -13.73
CA GLN A 963 -7.19 -9.91 -12.60
C GLN A 963 -5.98 -10.83 -12.80
N LEU A 964 -4.77 -10.30 -12.59
CA LEU A 964 -3.55 -11.10 -12.63
C LEU A 964 -3.35 -11.79 -11.28
N ARG A 965 -3.14 -13.10 -11.34
CA ARG A 965 -2.91 -13.92 -10.15
C ARG A 965 -1.43 -13.93 -9.85
N ARG A 966 -1.07 -13.97 -8.57
CA ARG A 966 0.24 -14.49 -8.19
C ARG A 966 0.24 -16.03 -8.16
N ASN A 967 -0.86 -16.62 -7.69
CA ASN A 967 -1.04 -18.07 -7.65
C ASN A 967 -1.93 -18.54 -8.80
N SER A 968 -1.36 -19.25 -9.78
CA SER A 968 -2.05 -19.71 -10.99
C SER A 968 -3.25 -20.65 -10.72
N PHE A 969 -3.42 -21.14 -9.50
CA PHE A 969 -4.42 -22.17 -9.16
C PHE A 969 -5.62 -21.69 -8.34
N ALA A 970 -5.61 -20.49 -7.74
CA ALA A 970 -6.76 -19.96 -6.99
C ALA A 970 -7.74 -19.25 -7.95
N PRO A 971 -9.05 -19.56 -7.99
CA PRO A 971 -9.99 -18.85 -8.87
C PRO A 971 -10.02 -17.35 -8.54
N PRO A 972 -10.27 -16.46 -9.52
CA PRO A 972 -10.39 -15.04 -9.22
C PRO A 972 -11.63 -14.82 -8.34
N PRO A 973 -11.63 -13.86 -7.41
CA PRO A 973 -12.86 -13.35 -6.84
C PRO A 973 -13.84 -12.99 -7.97
N PRO A 974 -15.11 -13.39 -7.82
CA PRO A 974 -16.14 -13.02 -8.77
C PRO A 974 -16.24 -11.49 -8.84
N VAL A 975 -16.36 -10.95 -10.06
CA VAL A 975 -16.54 -9.51 -10.26
C VAL A 975 -17.86 -9.08 -9.62
N PRO A 976 -17.90 -7.99 -8.82
CA PRO A 976 -19.14 -7.48 -8.23
C PRO A 976 -20.22 -7.27 -9.30
N VAL A 977 -21.48 -7.55 -8.96
CA VAL A 977 -22.61 -7.40 -9.90
C VAL A 977 -22.66 -5.99 -10.49
N SER A 978 -22.38 -4.96 -9.68
CA SER A 978 -22.33 -3.55 -10.12
C SER A 978 -21.32 -3.27 -11.25
N GLN A 979 -20.24 -4.05 -11.34
CA GLN A 979 -19.18 -3.90 -12.35
C GLN A 979 -19.44 -4.73 -13.63
N GLN A 980 -20.44 -5.61 -13.62
CA GLN A 980 -20.80 -6.42 -14.79
C GLN A 980 -21.79 -5.72 -15.73
N TRP A 981 -22.47 -4.69 -15.23
CA TRP A 981 -23.54 -3.96 -15.92
C TRP A 981 -23.05 -2.59 -16.42
N LEU A 982 -23.70 -2.09 -17.46
CA LEU A 982 -23.49 -0.74 -17.98
C LEU A 982 -24.53 0.20 -17.41
N THR A 983 -24.16 1.48 -17.26
CA THR A 983 -25.06 2.52 -16.74
C THR A 983 -25.17 3.67 -17.71
N ALA A 984 -26.37 3.99 -18.17
CA ALA A 984 -26.66 5.23 -18.89
C ALA A 984 -27.26 6.24 -17.91
N ALA A 985 -26.61 7.39 -17.72
CA ALA A 985 -26.98 8.38 -16.71
C ALA A 985 -26.95 9.80 -17.24
N ARG A 986 -27.90 10.63 -16.82
CA ARG A 986 -27.95 12.07 -17.16
C ARG A 986 -28.38 12.87 -15.94
N ALA A 987 -27.76 14.03 -15.75
CA ALA A 987 -28.14 14.92 -14.65
C ALA A 987 -29.52 15.55 -14.90
N LEU A 988 -30.36 15.51 -13.87
CA LEU A 988 -31.63 16.19 -13.79
C LEU A 988 -31.35 17.65 -13.42
N THR A 989 -31.34 18.52 -14.43
CA THR A 989 -31.01 19.93 -14.28
C THR A 989 -32.15 20.83 -14.72
N SER A 990 -32.30 21.97 -14.03
CA SER A 990 -33.20 23.05 -14.42
C SER A 990 -32.46 24.38 -14.33
N PRO A 991 -32.60 25.30 -15.30
CA PRO A 991 -31.93 26.60 -15.29
C PRO A 991 -32.14 27.36 -13.97
N ASP A 992 -33.33 27.24 -13.40
CA ASP A 992 -33.75 27.96 -12.19
C ASP A 992 -33.42 27.23 -10.89
N LYS A 993 -32.88 26.00 -10.94
CA LYS A 993 -32.74 25.12 -9.75
C LYS A 993 -31.39 24.41 -9.63
N GLY A 994 -30.52 24.52 -10.63
CA GLY A 994 -29.25 23.80 -10.66
C GLY A 994 -29.44 22.29 -10.85
N ILE A 995 -28.52 21.50 -10.27
CA ILE A 995 -28.58 20.04 -10.30
C ILE A 995 -29.47 19.54 -9.15
N ILE A 996 -30.49 18.75 -9.49
CA ILE A 996 -31.42 18.13 -8.53
C ILE A 996 -30.94 16.71 -8.16
N GLY A 997 -30.51 15.96 -9.17
CA GLY A 997 -30.09 14.57 -9.05
C GLY A 997 -29.63 14.02 -10.40
N VAL A 998 -29.46 12.72 -10.50
CA VAL A 998 -29.10 11.99 -11.73
C VAL A 998 -30.13 10.90 -11.97
N THR A 999 -30.64 10.83 -13.19
CA THR A 999 -31.59 9.80 -13.64
C THR A 999 -30.97 8.96 -14.73
N GLY A 1000 -31.35 7.69 -14.81
CA GLY A 1000 -30.77 6.80 -15.79
C GLY A 1000 -31.37 5.41 -15.83
N PHE A 1001 -30.67 4.52 -16.52
CA PHE A 1001 -30.98 3.11 -16.57
C PHE A 1001 -29.72 2.24 -16.63
N HIS A 1002 -29.79 1.09 -15.96
CA HIS A 1002 -28.79 0.04 -16.00
C HIS A 1002 -29.22 -1.07 -16.96
N PHE A 1003 -28.27 -1.57 -17.76
CA PHE A 1003 -28.53 -2.63 -18.73
C PHE A 1003 -27.31 -3.53 -18.88
N TYR A 1004 -27.55 -4.79 -19.22
CA TYR A 1004 -26.48 -5.77 -19.40
C TYR A 1004 -25.79 -5.57 -20.77
N PRO A 1005 -24.44 -5.67 -20.89
CA PRO A 1005 -23.73 -5.41 -22.13
C PRO A 1005 -24.25 -6.18 -23.36
N SER A 1006 -24.69 -7.43 -23.18
CA SER A 1006 -25.21 -8.24 -24.30
C SER A 1006 -26.45 -7.64 -24.96
N HIS A 1007 -27.28 -6.89 -24.24
CA HIS A 1007 -28.43 -6.21 -24.84
C HIS A 1007 -28.02 -5.13 -25.84
N LEU A 1008 -26.92 -4.43 -25.56
CA LEU A 1008 -26.38 -3.44 -26.49
C LEU A 1008 -25.74 -4.09 -27.71
N ASP A 1009 -25.15 -5.27 -27.54
CA ASP A 1009 -24.60 -6.05 -28.65
C ASP A 1009 -25.72 -6.47 -29.62
N ASP A 1010 -26.84 -6.94 -29.10
CA ASP A 1010 -28.01 -7.32 -29.91
C ASP A 1010 -28.60 -6.12 -30.65
N LEU A 1011 -28.74 -4.99 -29.95
CA LEU A 1011 -29.18 -3.74 -30.56
C LEU A 1011 -28.22 -3.30 -31.67
N LEU A 1012 -26.91 -3.31 -31.41
CA LEU A 1012 -25.89 -2.96 -32.40
C LEU A 1012 -25.95 -3.89 -33.61
N ASN A 1013 -26.09 -5.20 -33.39
CA ASN A 1013 -26.24 -6.19 -34.45
C ASN A 1013 -27.50 -5.92 -35.29
N SER A 1014 -28.62 -5.58 -34.66
CA SER A 1014 -29.86 -5.24 -35.39
C SER A 1014 -29.75 -3.99 -36.26
N ILE A 1015 -28.95 -3.00 -35.84
CA ILE A 1015 -28.73 -1.75 -36.57
C ILE A 1015 -27.72 -1.92 -37.71
N THR A 1016 -26.73 -2.81 -37.52
CA THR A 1016 -25.56 -2.90 -38.40
C THR A 1016 -25.55 -4.11 -39.32
N LYS A 1017 -26.31 -5.17 -39.01
CA LYS A 1017 -26.44 -6.38 -39.84
C LYS A 1017 -27.80 -6.41 -40.53
N PHE A 1018 -27.79 -6.15 -41.82
CA PHE A 1018 -28.96 -6.33 -42.69
C PHE A 1018 -28.85 -7.68 -43.39
N PRO A 1019 -29.89 -8.53 -43.38
CA PRO A 1019 -29.89 -9.77 -44.14
C PRO A 1019 -29.97 -9.45 -45.64
N CYS A 1020 -28.94 -9.83 -46.40
CA CYS A 1020 -28.94 -9.79 -47.86
C CYS A 1020 -29.39 -11.16 -48.39
N ALA A 1021 -30.27 -11.17 -49.41
CA ALA A 1021 -30.56 -12.40 -50.15
C ALA A 1021 -29.33 -12.79 -50.99
N GLU A 1022 -29.03 -14.09 -51.11
CA GLU A 1022 -27.86 -14.59 -51.87
C GLU A 1022 -27.85 -14.14 -53.34
N GLU A 1023 -29.01 -13.80 -53.89
CA GLU A 1023 -29.18 -13.33 -55.28
C GLU A 1023 -28.77 -11.86 -55.50
N ASP A 1024 -28.57 -11.07 -54.43
CA ASP A 1024 -28.30 -9.62 -54.46
C ASP A 1024 -26.95 -9.21 -53.83
N GLU A 1025 -26.02 -10.16 -53.62
CA GLU A 1025 -24.70 -9.88 -53.00
C GLU A 1025 -23.93 -8.75 -53.71
N GLU A 1026 -24.12 -8.58 -55.02
CA GLU A 1026 -23.46 -7.52 -55.78
C GLU A 1026 -23.98 -6.10 -55.47
N SER A 1027 -25.21 -5.95 -54.97
CA SER A 1027 -25.83 -4.65 -54.65
C SER A 1027 -25.88 -4.32 -53.15
N CYS A 1028 -25.59 -5.30 -52.28
CA CYS A 1028 -25.78 -5.13 -50.84
C CYS A 1028 -24.74 -4.19 -50.18
N GLU A 1029 -25.22 -3.34 -49.27
CA GLU A 1029 -24.39 -2.45 -48.44
C GLU A 1029 -23.48 -3.26 -47.50
N VAL A 1030 -22.25 -2.78 -47.28
CA VAL A 1030 -21.28 -3.45 -46.41
C VAL A 1030 -21.70 -3.31 -44.94
N SER A 1031 -21.94 -4.45 -44.28
CA SER A 1031 -22.33 -4.55 -42.88
C SER A 1031 -21.16 -4.97 -41.97
N CYS A 1032 -21.34 -4.82 -40.66
CA CYS A 1032 -20.39 -5.32 -39.66
C CYS A 1032 -20.58 -6.83 -39.44
N ASP A 1033 -19.90 -7.63 -40.26
CA ASP A 1033 -19.93 -9.10 -40.21
C ASP A 1033 -19.14 -9.70 -39.03
N GLY A 1034 -18.20 -8.94 -38.46
CA GLY A 1034 -17.28 -9.39 -37.42
C GLY A 1034 -16.05 -10.14 -37.95
N GLU A 1035 -15.97 -10.39 -39.25
CA GLU A 1035 -14.82 -11.03 -39.91
C GLU A 1035 -13.94 -9.98 -40.60
N THR A 1036 -14.53 -9.15 -41.45
CA THR A 1036 -13.85 -8.08 -42.21
C THR A 1036 -13.94 -6.74 -41.49
N TRP A 1037 -15.16 -6.38 -41.09
CA TRP A 1037 -15.48 -5.14 -40.37
C TRP A 1037 -16.12 -5.45 -39.03
N MET A 1038 -15.59 -4.84 -37.98
CA MET A 1038 -16.06 -5.01 -36.61
C MET A 1038 -16.57 -3.66 -36.08
N CYS A 1039 -17.86 -3.60 -35.73
CA CYS A 1039 -18.45 -2.42 -35.10
C CYS A 1039 -18.14 -2.43 -33.60
N VAL A 1040 -17.60 -1.32 -33.10
CA VAL A 1040 -17.22 -1.10 -31.72
C VAL A 1040 -17.79 0.23 -31.26
N VAL A 1041 -18.43 0.24 -30.10
CA VAL A 1041 -18.89 1.46 -29.44
C VAL A 1041 -17.96 1.76 -28.29
N VAL A 1042 -17.45 2.99 -28.27
CA VAL A 1042 -16.42 3.44 -27.33
C VAL A 1042 -16.91 4.70 -26.62
N ASP A 1043 -16.58 4.87 -25.34
CA ASP A 1043 -16.88 6.10 -24.60
C ASP A 1043 -15.83 7.21 -24.82
N GLU A 1044 -16.03 8.38 -24.20
CA GLU A 1044 -15.16 9.55 -24.36
C GLU A 1044 -13.72 9.35 -23.85
N ALA A 1045 -13.50 8.30 -23.06
CA ALA A 1045 -12.20 7.95 -22.50
C ALA A 1045 -11.59 6.72 -23.19
N GLY A 1046 -12.16 6.25 -24.31
CA GLY A 1046 -11.62 5.16 -25.09
C GLY A 1046 -11.97 3.75 -24.57
N TRP A 1047 -12.88 3.63 -23.60
CA TRP A 1047 -13.33 2.34 -23.08
C TRP A 1047 -14.42 1.74 -23.95
N VAL A 1048 -14.24 0.48 -24.33
CA VAL A 1048 -15.21 -0.24 -25.15
C VAL A 1048 -16.45 -0.55 -24.31
N VAL A 1049 -17.61 -0.19 -24.84
CA VAL A 1049 -18.93 -0.43 -24.26
C VAL A 1049 -19.57 -1.66 -24.93
N ALA A 1050 -19.39 -1.81 -26.24
CA ALA A 1050 -19.81 -2.97 -27.03
C ALA A 1050 -18.77 -3.28 -28.13
N PRO A 1051 -18.50 -4.57 -28.46
CA PRO A 1051 -19.22 -5.75 -28.01
C PRO A 1051 -18.78 -6.31 -26.64
N ARG A 1052 -19.59 -7.18 -26.00
CA ARG A 1052 -19.35 -7.80 -24.66
C ARG A 1052 -17.96 -8.42 -24.48
N GLY A 1053 -17.42 -9.03 -25.53
CA GLY A 1053 -16.06 -9.62 -25.52
C GLY A 1053 -14.97 -8.58 -25.25
N GLY A 1054 -15.22 -7.31 -25.55
CA GLY A 1054 -14.35 -6.17 -25.27
C GLY A 1054 -14.88 -5.19 -24.21
N ALA A 1055 -16.12 -5.33 -23.74
CA ALA A 1055 -16.72 -4.39 -22.78
C ALA A 1055 -15.87 -4.25 -21.50
N GLY A 1056 -15.55 -3.00 -21.13
CA GLY A 1056 -14.68 -2.66 -20.00
C GLY A 1056 -13.18 -2.83 -20.25
N VAL A 1057 -12.77 -3.14 -21.48
CA VAL A 1057 -11.37 -3.10 -21.95
C VAL A 1057 -11.17 -1.88 -22.84
N HIS A 1058 -9.98 -1.28 -22.82
CA HIS A 1058 -9.70 -0.07 -23.58
C HIS A 1058 -9.39 -0.35 -25.06
N LEU A 1059 -9.76 0.56 -25.96
CA LEU A 1059 -9.57 0.41 -27.41
C LEU A 1059 -8.09 0.22 -27.81
N ALA A 1060 -7.17 0.93 -27.16
CA ALA A 1060 -5.71 0.78 -27.38
C ALA A 1060 -5.21 -0.66 -27.16
N ALA A 1061 -5.88 -1.43 -26.29
CA ALA A 1061 -5.55 -2.83 -26.00
C ALA A 1061 -6.02 -3.77 -27.10
N LEU A 1062 -7.29 -3.60 -27.50
CA LEU A 1062 -7.99 -4.50 -28.42
C LEU A 1062 -7.62 -4.22 -29.88
N HIS A 1063 -7.54 -2.94 -30.26
CA HIS A 1063 -7.33 -2.48 -31.64
C HIS A 1063 -6.30 -1.33 -31.69
N PRO A 1064 -5.01 -1.62 -31.48
CA PRO A 1064 -3.96 -0.59 -31.40
C PRO A 1064 -3.80 0.22 -32.70
N ALA A 1065 -4.00 -0.40 -33.87
CA ALA A 1065 -3.93 0.30 -35.15
C ALA A 1065 -4.99 1.41 -35.28
N ALA A 1066 -6.21 1.14 -34.82
CA ALA A 1066 -7.29 2.12 -34.85
C ALA A 1066 -7.02 3.26 -33.87
N MET A 1067 -6.57 2.95 -32.65
CA MET A 1067 -6.28 3.98 -31.66
C MET A 1067 -5.10 4.88 -32.07
N ALA A 1068 -4.05 4.30 -32.66
CA ALA A 1068 -2.92 5.08 -33.18
C ALA A 1068 -3.36 6.05 -34.30
N ALA A 1069 -4.26 5.61 -35.19
CA ALA A 1069 -4.83 6.48 -36.22
C ALA A 1069 -5.63 7.64 -35.59
N LEU A 1070 -6.48 7.35 -34.61
CA LEU A 1070 -7.28 8.37 -33.91
C LEU A 1070 -6.42 9.41 -33.16
N LEU A 1071 -5.29 8.98 -32.59
CA LEU A 1071 -4.31 9.89 -31.96
C LEU A 1071 -3.62 10.78 -33.01
N ASN A 1072 -3.14 10.20 -34.11
CA ASN A 1072 -2.47 10.96 -35.18
C ASN A 1072 -3.39 12.01 -35.82
N ALA A 1073 -4.70 11.75 -35.86
CA ALA A 1073 -5.69 12.71 -36.34
C ALA A 1073 -6.25 13.64 -35.26
N SER A 1074 -5.69 13.65 -34.05
CA SER A 1074 -6.13 14.49 -32.91
C SER A 1074 -7.60 14.31 -32.51
N VAL A 1075 -8.21 13.16 -32.84
CA VAL A 1075 -9.57 12.81 -32.40
C VAL A 1075 -9.58 12.52 -30.90
N TYR A 1076 -8.52 11.85 -30.42
CA TYR A 1076 -8.21 11.71 -29.00
C TYR A 1076 -6.97 12.51 -28.66
N GLN A 1077 -6.97 13.10 -27.47
CA GLN A 1077 -5.79 13.68 -26.83
C GLN A 1077 -5.31 12.75 -25.72
N LEU A 1078 -3.99 12.59 -25.63
CA LEU A 1078 -3.33 11.82 -24.59
C LEU A 1078 -2.89 12.75 -23.46
N ASN A 1079 -3.29 12.41 -22.23
CA ASN A 1079 -2.81 13.02 -21.00
C ASN A 1079 -2.22 11.95 -20.10
N TRP A 1080 -1.51 12.35 -19.04
CA TRP A 1080 -0.88 11.41 -18.11
C TRP A 1080 -1.34 11.61 -16.68
N LEU A 1081 -1.63 10.50 -16.00
CA LEU A 1081 -1.96 10.43 -14.58
C LEU A 1081 -0.87 9.68 -13.84
N HIS A 1082 -0.44 10.22 -12.71
CA HIS A 1082 0.60 9.61 -11.89
C HIS A 1082 -0.01 8.97 -10.63
N ASP A 1083 0.37 7.74 -10.32
CA ASP A 1083 0.06 7.07 -9.06
C ASP A 1083 1.35 6.96 -8.24
N TYR A 1084 1.57 7.95 -7.37
CA TYR A 1084 2.73 8.01 -6.46
C TYR A 1084 2.56 7.12 -5.22
N GLN A 1085 1.39 6.52 -5.02
CA GLN A 1085 1.13 5.60 -3.93
C GLN A 1085 1.30 4.15 -4.38
N SER A 1086 1.78 3.91 -5.59
CA SER A 1086 1.79 2.57 -6.15
C SER A 1086 2.89 1.68 -5.55
N VAL A 1087 2.69 0.36 -5.64
CA VAL A 1087 3.61 -0.64 -5.11
C VAL A 1087 4.29 -1.36 -6.26
N CYS A 1088 5.61 -1.44 -6.21
CA CYS A 1088 6.41 -2.16 -7.18
C CYS A 1088 7.13 -3.34 -6.56
N PHE A 1089 7.38 -4.34 -7.39
CA PHE A 1089 8.06 -5.56 -7.01
C PHE A 1089 9.50 -5.48 -7.47
N THR A 1090 10.39 -5.51 -6.49
CA THR A 1090 11.82 -5.40 -6.74
C THR A 1090 12.40 -6.79 -6.59
N SER A 1091 12.90 -7.38 -7.67
CA SER A 1091 13.63 -8.63 -7.58
C SER A 1091 14.92 -8.41 -6.80
N THR A 1092 15.06 -8.98 -5.61
CA THR A 1092 16.37 -9.02 -4.98
C THR A 1092 17.16 -10.14 -5.65
N ASN A 1093 18.09 -9.78 -6.53
CA ASN A 1093 19.13 -10.70 -7.00
C ASN A 1093 20.10 -10.98 -5.85
N LYS A 1094 19.63 -11.63 -4.80
CA LYS A 1094 20.46 -12.14 -3.71
C LYS A 1094 20.26 -13.63 -3.64
N SER A 1095 21.25 -14.33 -4.16
CA SER A 1095 21.67 -15.60 -3.59
C SER A 1095 21.72 -15.43 -2.07
N SER A 1096 21.00 -16.29 -1.35
CA SER A 1096 20.97 -16.29 0.12
C SER A 1096 22.39 -16.14 0.68
N ALA A 1097 22.60 -15.44 1.80
CA ALA A 1097 23.93 -15.31 2.45
C ALA A 1097 24.61 -16.66 2.79
N ALA A 1098 23.88 -17.78 2.65
CA ALA A 1098 24.43 -19.13 2.58
C ALA A 1098 25.33 -19.41 1.35
N LEU A 1099 25.39 -18.52 0.34
CA LEU A 1099 26.14 -18.69 -0.91
C LEU A 1099 27.58 -18.16 -0.88
N MET A 1100 28.08 -17.64 0.25
CA MET A 1100 29.52 -17.43 0.35
C MET A 1100 30.22 -18.75 0.67
N VAL A 1101 30.74 -19.43 -0.37
CA VAL A 1101 32.04 -20.18 -0.43
C VAL A 1101 32.11 -21.00 -1.75
N PRO A 1102 33.31 -21.23 -2.34
CA PRO A 1102 33.53 -21.12 -3.78
C PRO A 1102 33.44 -22.45 -4.55
N SER A 1103 33.29 -22.31 -5.88
CA SER A 1103 33.17 -23.39 -6.86
C SER A 1103 34.16 -24.54 -6.68
N ILE A 1104 33.73 -25.72 -7.12
CA ILE A 1104 34.45 -27.01 -7.16
C ILE A 1104 35.91 -26.86 -7.63
N LEU A 1105 36.19 -25.93 -8.57
CA LEU A 1105 37.53 -25.62 -9.06
C LEU A 1105 38.47 -25.03 -7.98
N LYS A 1106 37.99 -24.14 -7.12
CA LYS A 1106 38.77 -23.60 -6.00
C LYS A 1106 39.00 -24.63 -4.89
N SER A 1107 38.05 -25.54 -4.67
CA SER A 1107 38.22 -26.67 -3.75
C SER A 1107 39.27 -27.66 -4.26
N LEU A 1108 39.27 -27.95 -5.57
CA LEU A 1108 40.29 -28.76 -6.22
C LEU A 1108 41.69 -28.13 -6.11
N TRP A 1109 41.81 -26.83 -6.40
CA TRP A 1109 43.09 -26.11 -6.27
C TRP A 1109 43.58 -26.03 -4.83
N ARG A 1110 42.68 -25.87 -3.85
CA ARG A 1110 43.03 -25.91 -2.42
C ARG A 1110 43.40 -27.30 -1.95
N SER A 1111 42.79 -28.35 -2.51
CA SER A 1111 43.13 -29.74 -2.24
C SER A 1111 44.49 -30.10 -2.84
N ILE A 1112 44.79 -29.63 -4.05
CA ILE A 1112 46.12 -29.78 -4.67
C ILE A 1112 47.18 -29.02 -3.87
N ALA A 1113 46.92 -27.78 -3.47
CA ALA A 1113 47.81 -27.01 -2.61
C ALA A 1113 48.00 -27.66 -1.22
N LEU A 1114 46.96 -28.28 -0.68
CA LEU A 1114 47.01 -29.06 0.57
C LEU A 1114 47.86 -30.32 0.39
N VAL A 1115 47.71 -31.06 -0.71
CA VAL A 1115 48.51 -32.24 -1.01
C VAL A 1115 49.98 -31.86 -1.20
N LEU A 1116 50.25 -30.74 -1.88
CA LEU A 1116 51.62 -30.20 -2.04
C LEU A 1116 52.22 -29.75 -0.70
N ARG A 1117 51.44 -29.09 0.16
CA ARG A 1117 51.88 -28.74 1.53
C ARG A 1117 52.11 -29.98 2.39
N VAL A 1118 51.21 -30.96 2.35
CA VAL A 1118 51.37 -32.22 3.11
C VAL A 1118 52.58 -32.98 2.60
N ALA A 1119 52.86 -32.98 1.30
CA ALA A 1119 54.08 -33.57 0.75
C ALA A 1119 55.35 -32.82 1.21
N GLN A 1120 55.33 -31.47 1.25
CA GLN A 1120 56.43 -30.68 1.81
C GLN A 1120 56.63 -30.94 3.31
N GLU A 1121 55.55 -31.02 4.09
CA GLU A 1121 55.60 -31.34 5.52
C GLU A 1121 56.02 -32.79 5.77
N PHE A 1122 55.70 -33.74 4.87
CA PHE A 1122 56.13 -35.13 4.98
C PHE A 1122 57.61 -35.30 4.64
N ILE A 1123 58.11 -34.53 3.66
CA ILE A 1123 59.55 -34.42 3.36
C ILE A 1123 60.27 -33.75 4.55
N GLY A 1124 59.68 -32.70 5.12
CA GLY A 1124 60.14 -32.05 6.35
C GLY A 1124 60.18 -33.02 7.53
N LEU A 1125 59.14 -33.84 7.72
CA LEU A 1125 59.07 -34.86 8.74
C LEU A 1125 60.13 -35.95 8.54
N LEU A 1126 60.40 -36.38 7.31
CA LEU A 1126 61.49 -37.30 6.99
C LEU A 1126 62.87 -36.71 7.30
N THR A 1127 63.06 -35.41 7.07
CA THR A 1127 64.29 -34.70 7.47
C THR A 1127 64.41 -34.53 8.99
N ILE A 1128 63.29 -34.33 9.71
CA ILE A 1128 63.24 -34.19 11.17
C ILE A 1128 63.40 -35.54 11.89
N VAL A 1129 62.82 -36.62 11.36
CA VAL A 1129 62.98 -38.00 11.88
C VAL A 1129 64.43 -38.47 11.74
N ASN A 1130 65.14 -38.04 10.70
CA ASN A 1130 66.59 -38.26 10.58
C ASN A 1130 67.43 -37.34 11.52
N ALA A 1131 66.84 -36.28 12.06
CA ALA A 1131 67.51 -35.29 12.91
C ALA A 1131 67.20 -35.40 14.43
N GLY A 1132 66.38 -36.37 14.85
CA GLY A 1132 66.30 -36.82 16.24
C GLY A 1132 65.81 -35.79 17.28
N ALA A 1133 64.84 -34.92 16.95
CA ALA A 1133 64.25 -33.99 17.92
C ALA A 1133 62.76 -34.30 18.23
N SER A 1134 62.40 -34.21 19.51
CA SER A 1134 61.03 -34.43 20.02
C SER A 1134 60.09 -33.27 19.70
N VAL A 1135 58.93 -33.56 19.09
CA VAL A 1135 57.86 -32.57 18.84
C VAL A 1135 56.68 -32.82 19.77
N ALA A 1136 56.16 -31.75 20.39
CA ALA A 1136 55.02 -31.79 21.30
C ALA A 1136 53.70 -32.11 20.58
N ALA A 1137 52.85 -32.94 21.19
CA ALA A 1137 51.58 -33.37 20.63
C ALA A 1137 50.49 -32.28 20.67
N GLU A 1138 49.66 -32.22 19.63
CA GLU A 1138 48.50 -31.31 19.51
C GLU A 1138 47.55 -31.41 20.72
N THR A 1139 47.04 -30.25 21.17
CA THR A 1139 46.10 -30.20 22.32
C THR A 1139 44.68 -30.64 21.92
N VAL A 1140 43.94 -31.23 22.86
CA VAL A 1140 42.54 -31.69 22.68
C VAL A 1140 41.62 -30.57 22.14
N LYS A 1141 41.94 -29.31 22.48
CA LYS A 1141 41.20 -28.11 22.06
C LYS A 1141 41.31 -27.85 20.55
N GLU A 1142 42.47 -28.10 19.95
CA GLU A 1142 42.67 -27.98 18.50
C GLU A 1142 41.99 -29.12 17.74
N LYS A 1143 42.00 -30.32 18.32
CA LYS A 1143 41.29 -31.50 17.80
C LYS A 1143 39.77 -31.27 17.73
N MET A 1144 39.19 -30.65 18.77
CA MET A 1144 37.78 -30.21 18.78
C MET A 1144 37.49 -29.11 17.74
N LYS A 1145 38.38 -28.13 17.59
CA LYS A 1145 38.26 -27.06 16.58
C LYS A 1145 38.24 -27.63 15.16
N ARG A 1146 39.07 -28.64 14.89
CA ARG A 1146 39.16 -29.34 13.60
C ARG A 1146 37.94 -30.22 13.33
N SER A 1147 37.46 -30.96 14.32
CA SER A 1147 36.24 -31.77 14.21
C SER A 1147 35.01 -30.91 13.90
N ASN A 1148 34.87 -29.78 14.60
CA ASN A 1148 33.78 -28.83 14.35
C ASN A 1148 33.84 -28.20 12.94
N ARG A 1149 35.05 -27.91 12.42
CA ARG A 1149 35.22 -27.45 11.02
C ARG A 1149 34.82 -28.51 10.00
N LEU A 1150 35.23 -29.77 10.21
CA LEU A 1150 34.86 -30.88 9.31
C LEU A 1150 33.36 -31.15 9.30
N ARG A 1151 32.71 -31.08 10.47
CA ARG A 1151 31.25 -31.21 10.56
C ARG A 1151 30.52 -30.08 9.83
N LYS A 1152 31.02 -28.84 9.95
CA LYS A 1152 30.48 -27.67 9.23
C LYS A 1152 30.62 -27.81 7.71
N ASN A 1153 31.77 -28.31 7.23
CA ASN A 1153 32.01 -28.52 5.81
C ASN A 1153 31.16 -29.68 5.25
N TYR A 1154 31.02 -30.79 5.99
CA TYR A 1154 30.15 -31.91 5.60
C TYR A 1154 28.68 -31.50 5.56
N GLU A 1155 28.23 -30.68 6.51
CA GLU A 1155 26.88 -30.11 6.49
C GLU A 1155 26.69 -29.21 5.27
N ALA A 1156 27.67 -28.38 4.90
CA ALA A 1156 27.65 -27.50 3.73
C ALA A 1156 27.60 -28.28 2.39
N ASP A 1157 28.46 -29.28 2.20
CA ASP A 1157 28.51 -30.11 0.98
C ASP A 1157 27.19 -30.88 0.76
N GLN A 1158 26.48 -31.27 1.83
CA GLN A 1158 25.15 -31.88 1.73
C GLN A 1158 24.05 -30.89 1.28
N PHE A 1159 24.14 -29.61 1.65
CA PHE A 1159 23.18 -28.59 1.21
C PHE A 1159 23.26 -28.32 -0.31
N GLU A 1160 24.43 -28.44 -0.93
CA GLU A 1160 24.62 -28.24 -2.37
C GLU A 1160 23.95 -29.31 -3.25
N SER A 1161 23.79 -30.54 -2.76
CA SER A 1161 23.23 -31.67 -3.54
C SER A 1161 21.71 -31.60 -3.81
N LEU A 1162 20.98 -30.74 -3.09
CA LEU A 1162 19.52 -30.55 -3.18
C LEU A 1162 19.14 -29.17 -3.74
N TYR A 1163 20.11 -28.42 -4.21
CA TYR A 1163 19.99 -27.05 -4.71
C TYR A 1163 19.58 -27.04 -6.20
N ASP A 1164 18.45 -26.41 -6.55
CA ASP A 1164 18.05 -26.11 -7.94
C ASP A 1164 17.58 -24.65 -8.01
N ASP A 1165 18.34 -23.82 -8.72
CA ASP A 1165 18.12 -22.37 -8.84
C ASP A 1165 16.72 -22.01 -9.36
N ARG A 1166 16.05 -22.92 -10.07
CA ARG A 1166 14.73 -22.68 -10.68
C ARG A 1166 13.55 -22.80 -9.70
N VAL A 1167 13.81 -23.32 -8.49
CA VAL A 1167 12.82 -23.39 -7.40
C VAL A 1167 13.03 -22.30 -6.36
N LEU A 1168 14.16 -21.58 -6.44
CA LEU A 1168 14.37 -20.36 -5.69
C LEU A 1168 13.47 -19.28 -6.29
N VAL A 1169 12.57 -18.75 -5.48
CA VAL A 1169 11.85 -17.54 -5.86
C VAL A 1169 12.82 -16.39 -5.74
N ASN A 1170 12.89 -15.60 -6.81
CA ASN A 1170 13.50 -14.29 -6.78
C ASN A 1170 12.69 -13.47 -5.76
N ARG A 1171 13.21 -13.32 -4.53
CA ARG A 1171 12.46 -12.69 -3.42
C ARG A 1171 12.04 -11.30 -3.91
N THR A 1172 10.74 -11.06 -4.01
CA THR A 1172 10.24 -9.77 -4.45
C THR A 1172 9.89 -8.95 -3.23
N ARG A 1173 10.57 -7.82 -3.07
CA ARG A 1173 10.19 -6.85 -2.05
C ARG A 1173 9.12 -5.94 -2.63
N PHE A 1174 8.09 -5.69 -1.84
CA PHE A 1174 7.13 -4.62 -2.09
C PHE A 1174 7.81 -3.31 -1.71
N ALA A 1175 7.95 -2.40 -2.66
CA ALA A 1175 8.52 -1.08 -2.43
C ALA A 1175 7.56 -0.02 -2.98
N ALA A 1176 7.56 1.17 -2.37
CA ALA A 1176 6.88 2.30 -2.98
C ALA A 1176 7.54 2.62 -4.33
N CYS A 1177 6.71 2.95 -5.31
CA CYS A 1177 7.17 3.41 -6.61
C CYS A 1177 6.14 4.32 -7.26
N ASP A 1178 6.62 5.05 -8.26
CA ASP A 1178 5.76 5.90 -9.08
C ASP A 1178 5.31 5.09 -10.30
N ARG A 1179 4.01 5.14 -10.60
CA ARG A 1179 3.44 4.53 -11.80
C ARG A 1179 2.71 5.57 -12.62
N THR A 1180 2.96 5.58 -13.92
CA THR A 1180 2.28 6.46 -14.88
C THR A 1180 1.19 5.70 -15.63
N ARG A 1181 0.07 6.39 -15.87
CA ARG A 1181 -1.06 5.89 -16.67
C ARG A 1181 -1.44 6.91 -17.75
N PRO A 1182 -1.62 6.48 -19.00
CA PRO A 1182 -2.19 7.35 -20.03
C PRO A 1182 -3.70 7.52 -19.81
N LEU A 1183 -4.17 8.74 -19.92
CA LEU A 1183 -5.57 9.13 -19.96
C LEU A 1183 -5.92 9.58 -21.38
N TYR A 1184 -6.98 9.02 -21.93
CA TYR A 1184 -7.48 9.38 -23.24
C TYR A 1184 -8.67 10.31 -23.10
N GLN A 1185 -8.69 11.37 -23.91
CA GLN A 1185 -9.78 12.33 -23.92
C GLN A 1185 -10.24 12.60 -25.35
N LEU A 1186 -11.49 12.26 -25.63
CA LEU A 1186 -12.15 12.57 -26.89
C LEU A 1186 -12.26 14.09 -27.09
N GLN A 1187 -11.82 14.58 -28.25
CA GLN A 1187 -11.87 15.98 -28.63
C GLN A 1187 -13.16 16.29 -29.39
N HIS A 1188 -13.91 17.30 -28.95
CA HIS A 1188 -15.12 17.78 -29.63
C HIS A 1188 -14.80 18.99 -30.52
N THR A 1189 -13.74 18.90 -31.33
CA THR A 1189 -13.34 19.96 -32.27
C THR A 1189 -13.90 19.68 -33.67
N ARG A 1190 -14.05 20.74 -34.49
CA ARG A 1190 -14.45 20.57 -35.90
C ARG A 1190 -13.47 19.68 -36.67
N ALA A 1191 -12.17 19.85 -36.42
CA ALA A 1191 -11.12 19.03 -37.03
C ALA A 1191 -11.25 17.54 -36.68
N ALA A 1192 -11.57 17.19 -35.43
CA ALA A 1192 -11.79 15.81 -35.02
C ALA A 1192 -13.04 15.20 -35.71
N ALA A 1193 -14.11 15.97 -35.84
CA ALA A 1193 -15.32 15.55 -36.54
C ALA A 1193 -15.07 15.35 -38.05
N ASP A 1194 -14.31 16.26 -38.68
CA ASP A 1194 -13.94 16.17 -40.09
C ASP A 1194 -13.01 14.98 -40.36
N ALA A 1195 -12.08 14.68 -39.45
CA ALA A 1195 -11.21 13.51 -39.53
C ALA A 1195 -12.01 12.20 -39.49
N LEU A 1196 -13.03 12.10 -38.64
CA LEU A 1196 -13.93 10.94 -38.57
C LEU A 1196 -14.76 10.75 -39.84
N ARG A 1197 -15.09 11.85 -40.55
CA ARG A 1197 -15.76 11.82 -41.87
C ARG A 1197 -14.85 11.47 -43.04
N GLY A 1198 -13.54 11.32 -42.80
CA GLY A 1198 -12.59 10.85 -43.80
C GLY A 1198 -12.93 9.43 -44.28
N GLY A 1199 -12.77 9.18 -45.58
CA GLY A 1199 -12.99 7.83 -46.14
C GLY A 1199 -12.04 6.80 -45.53
N PRO A 1200 -12.50 5.57 -45.22
CA PRO A 1200 -11.64 4.52 -44.69
C PRO A 1200 -10.49 4.20 -45.65
N HIS A 1201 -9.32 3.81 -45.12
CA HIS A 1201 -8.20 3.31 -45.92
C HIS A 1201 -7.55 2.11 -45.22
N PRO A 1202 -7.29 1.00 -45.92
CA PRO A 1202 -6.63 -0.17 -45.32
C PRO A 1202 -5.34 0.22 -44.60
N CYS A 1203 -5.27 -0.05 -43.30
CA CYS A 1203 -4.12 0.07 -42.40
C CYS A 1203 -3.45 1.45 -42.23
N ARG A 1204 -3.87 2.48 -42.97
CA ARG A 1204 -3.51 3.89 -42.72
C ARG A 1204 -4.59 4.62 -41.92
N TRP A 1205 -5.84 4.40 -42.29
CA TRP A 1205 -7.03 4.86 -41.57
C TRP A 1205 -8.00 3.67 -41.50
N PRO A 1206 -7.69 2.65 -40.67
CA PRO A 1206 -8.36 1.34 -40.69
C PRO A 1206 -9.76 1.39 -40.04
N LEU A 1207 -10.40 2.56 -40.05
CA LEU A 1207 -11.65 2.81 -39.37
C LEU A 1207 -12.51 3.77 -40.17
N ALA A 1208 -13.81 3.67 -39.97
CA ALA A 1208 -14.76 4.73 -40.25
C ALA A 1208 -15.58 4.95 -38.98
N GLY A 1209 -15.90 6.19 -38.63
CA GLY A 1209 -16.50 6.47 -37.33
C GLY A 1209 -17.40 7.69 -37.33
N ALA A 1210 -18.36 7.71 -36.41
CA ALA A 1210 -19.24 8.86 -36.19
C ALA A 1210 -19.53 9.04 -34.69
N LEU A 1211 -19.65 10.30 -34.27
CA LEU A 1211 -20.10 10.64 -32.92
C LEU A 1211 -21.59 10.32 -32.78
N VAL A 1212 -21.97 9.66 -31.69
CA VAL A 1212 -23.38 9.36 -31.41
C VAL A 1212 -24.04 10.62 -30.83
N PRO A 1213 -25.03 11.22 -31.53
CA PRO A 1213 -25.62 12.49 -31.10
C PRO A 1213 -26.16 12.45 -29.66
N ARG A 1214 -26.03 13.55 -28.92
CA ARG A 1214 -26.54 13.73 -27.53
C ARG A 1214 -25.97 12.78 -26.47
N THR A 1215 -24.97 11.98 -26.81
CA THR A 1215 -24.29 11.06 -25.87
C THR A 1215 -22.79 11.30 -25.85
N ASN A 1216 -22.08 10.60 -24.96
CA ASN A 1216 -20.63 10.56 -24.88
C ASN A 1216 -19.97 9.50 -25.78
N LEU A 1217 -20.74 8.80 -26.62
CA LEU A 1217 -20.29 7.63 -27.36
C LEU A 1217 -19.73 7.96 -28.76
N LEU A 1218 -18.77 7.16 -29.18
CA LEU A 1218 -18.19 7.12 -30.52
C LEU A 1218 -18.44 5.73 -31.12
N LEU A 1219 -19.13 5.67 -32.26
CA LEU A 1219 -19.33 4.44 -33.02
C LEU A 1219 -18.21 4.31 -34.05
N LEU A 1220 -17.50 3.19 -34.03
CA LEU A 1220 -16.39 2.88 -34.93
C LEU A 1220 -16.64 1.57 -35.66
N ALA A 1221 -16.50 1.57 -36.99
CA ALA A 1221 -16.36 0.36 -37.78
C ALA A 1221 -14.87 0.14 -38.08
N LEU A 1222 -14.30 -0.95 -37.57
CA LEU A 1222 -12.87 -1.24 -37.60
C LEU A 1222 -12.54 -2.35 -38.61
N TYR A 1223 -11.51 -2.13 -39.42
CA TYR A 1223 -11.00 -3.10 -40.37
C TYR A 1223 -9.99 -4.05 -39.68
N ARG A 1224 -10.35 -5.33 -39.56
CA ARG A 1224 -9.59 -6.34 -38.78
C ARG A 1224 -8.21 -6.78 -39.34
N PRO A 1225 -8.01 -6.92 -40.67
CA PRO A 1225 -6.78 -7.50 -41.24
C PRO A 1225 -5.47 -6.71 -41.08
N CYS A 1226 -5.41 -5.67 -40.26
CA CYS A 1226 -4.20 -4.86 -40.11
C CYS A 1226 -3.27 -5.36 -39.01
N ALA A 1227 -1.97 -5.34 -39.32
CA ALA A 1227 -0.93 -5.57 -38.32
C ALA A 1227 -0.94 -4.45 -37.26
N PRO A 1228 -0.59 -4.73 -35.99
CA PRO A 1228 -0.43 -3.70 -34.98
C PRO A 1228 0.68 -2.72 -35.38
N PRO A 1229 0.50 -1.40 -35.15
CA PRO A 1229 1.50 -0.40 -35.49
C PRO A 1229 2.72 -0.51 -34.58
N GLU A 1230 3.89 -0.15 -35.11
CA GLU A 1230 5.11 0.08 -34.36
C GLU A 1230 5.45 1.58 -34.44
N PRO A 1231 5.43 2.33 -33.32
CA PRO A 1231 5.18 1.93 -31.93
C PRO A 1231 3.67 1.68 -31.62
N ARG A 1232 3.39 0.82 -30.63
CA ARG A 1232 2.02 0.57 -30.15
C ARG A 1232 1.54 1.70 -29.24
N PRO A 1233 0.27 2.14 -29.34
CA PRO A 1233 -0.27 3.20 -28.49
C PRO A 1233 -0.22 2.81 -27.00
N PRO A 1234 -0.02 3.79 -26.09
CA PRO A 1234 0.06 3.54 -24.65
C PRO A 1234 -1.18 2.84 -24.10
N HIS A 1235 -1.01 1.78 -23.31
CA HIS A 1235 -2.14 1.00 -22.83
C HIS A 1235 -2.60 1.50 -21.44
N PRO A 1236 -3.85 1.97 -21.24
CA PRO A 1236 -4.25 2.62 -19.98
C PRO A 1236 -4.48 1.67 -18.80
N GLN A 1237 -4.64 0.37 -19.04
CA GLN A 1237 -4.55 -0.63 -17.97
C GLN A 1237 -3.13 -1.17 -17.77
N HIS A 1238 -2.14 -0.68 -18.54
CA HIS A 1238 -0.74 -1.04 -18.35
C HIS A 1238 -0.03 0.13 -17.68
N ASN A 1239 0.48 -0.10 -16.47
CA ASN A 1239 1.24 0.91 -15.77
C ASN A 1239 2.70 0.74 -16.17
N ARG A 1240 3.33 1.77 -16.72
CA ARG A 1240 4.79 1.75 -16.85
C ARG A 1240 5.38 1.95 -15.46
N GLN A 1241 6.36 1.10 -15.13
CA GLN A 1241 7.11 1.20 -13.90
C GLN A 1241 8.28 2.16 -14.11
N ASP A 1242 8.26 3.27 -13.38
CA ASP A 1242 9.22 4.34 -13.54
C ASP A 1242 10.39 4.10 -12.59
N ARG A 1243 11.15 3.02 -12.84
CA ARG A 1243 12.26 2.66 -11.94
C ARG A 1243 13.57 3.37 -12.28
N ASP A 1244 14.00 3.41 -13.55
CA ASP A 1244 15.34 3.94 -13.89
C ASP A 1244 15.51 4.49 -15.33
N ASN A 1245 14.47 4.48 -16.18
CA ASN A 1245 14.59 4.84 -17.61
C ASN A 1245 13.73 6.04 -17.99
N TRP A 1246 14.00 7.20 -17.36
CA TRP A 1246 13.38 8.50 -17.68
C TRP A 1246 13.43 8.84 -19.18
N ALA A 1247 14.51 8.45 -19.87
CA ALA A 1247 14.65 8.59 -21.32
C ALA A 1247 13.55 7.87 -22.11
N SER A 1248 13.09 6.69 -21.67
CA SER A 1248 12.02 5.94 -22.35
C SER A 1248 10.61 6.55 -22.19
N LEU A 1249 10.42 7.34 -21.13
CA LEU A 1249 9.22 8.13 -20.91
C LEU A 1249 9.27 9.38 -21.76
N GLU A 1250 10.35 10.17 -21.70
CA GLU A 1250 10.53 11.36 -22.55
C GLU A 1250 10.41 11.01 -24.04
N GLU A 1251 10.98 9.89 -24.48
CA GLU A 1251 10.77 9.34 -25.83
C GLU A 1251 9.28 9.05 -26.10
N ALA A 1252 8.52 8.51 -25.15
CA ALA A 1252 7.10 8.29 -25.33
C ALA A 1252 6.26 9.58 -25.33
N PHE A 1253 6.60 10.57 -24.49
CA PHE A 1253 5.94 11.89 -24.49
C PHE A 1253 6.15 12.61 -25.83
N THR A 1254 7.39 12.60 -26.33
CA THR A 1254 7.77 13.21 -27.61
C THR A 1254 7.21 12.45 -28.82
N GLN A 1255 7.23 11.11 -28.79
CA GLN A 1255 6.74 10.25 -29.87
C GLN A 1255 5.23 10.39 -30.13
N TYR A 1256 4.43 10.76 -29.12
CA TYR A 1256 2.98 10.96 -29.25
C TYR A 1256 2.57 12.44 -29.22
N GLY A 1257 3.50 13.38 -29.41
CA GLY A 1257 3.20 14.80 -29.59
C GLY A 1257 2.61 15.49 -28.36
N VAL A 1258 2.88 14.96 -27.16
CA VAL A 1258 2.46 15.62 -25.91
C VAL A 1258 3.44 16.77 -25.67
N SER A 1259 2.98 18.03 -25.77
CA SER A 1259 3.79 19.17 -25.34
C SER A 1259 3.87 19.14 -23.82
N ILE A 1260 5.06 18.88 -23.28
CA ILE A 1260 5.38 19.02 -21.85
C ILE A 1260 5.47 20.50 -21.49
#